data_AF-A0A3D0HRT1-F1
#
_entry.id   AF-A0A3D0HRT1-F1
#
_cell.length_a   1.000
_cell.length_b   1.000
_cell.length_c   1.000
_cell.angle_alpha   90.00
_cell.angle_beta   90.00
_cell.angle_gamma   90.00
#
_symmetry.space_group_name_H-M   'P 1'
#
loop_
_entity.id
_entity.type
_entity.pdbx_description
1 polymer ?
#
loop_
_entity_poly.entity_id
_entity_poly.type
_entity_poly.pdbx_seq_one_letter_code
_entity_poly.pdbx_strand_id
1 'polypeptide(L)'
;MKKITQLLFGFLLLTVAPNVIATNLCTQGVRDVVKGSQWGAADASSVSPTSYFLTATGANSSSTGKPSDTTASYSPKMPGEGLEFVLHTTEDNTVIELPLYGDVNCWVQITKDWAYISMEPYSTPGDIPITLETAGNYTIIISGILTQFGKGDTAWIGSEFLTQVNNFSDIGLTSLSGAFAHSQIASVPTTLPSTITDLSYAFDSVQSYSITNIDQWDVSHVTNMAFMFNQCTFFNEDISNWNVGMVTNMESMFSYTNGFNQNIGSWDVSQVLNMKKMFSNTYNFNQNLNNWDVGNVTTMEQMFSRSYGFNQDIGNWDVSHVTNMSNMFESSEFNHDIHLWNVSNVTNMSYMFGWASYFNQDLSTWVVSSVTDMSGMFRYANSFNQALGNWNVSNVTNMSNMFDQATAFNQDIRNWNVSNVTDMSNMFNQTTAFDQAIGNWNVSNVTNMSNMFNQATAFDQDISNWNTSHVTNMSGMFSAANAFNHSIGNWVVSAVVNMSNMFNNNTTFNQDISNWDISHVTNMAGMFKKATAFNQNIGLWDVSNLSSMSEMFREAPLFNQNIGTWNVSNVTDMNSMFYQATAFNQNIGNWDVSKATNMSSMFYQATAFNQNIGNWDVSKVTNMSSMFYQATAFNQNIGNWDVSKVTNMGSMFYQATGFDQNLGAWDVSIVFIMTNMFSGVTLSTANYDALLTGWSARTLRSNVNFNAGSSKYSQSAASSRAILTGTYNWTITDGGTANVFTWDGSESTDWNTAGNWDQNAVPTINDEVTIGNNGYAPIISSSTPANCMSLSVNADASLTINSGGSLITNSATGAVIVKRTQSGTGQYHFLSSPINNADLANIFPENNQEDIYLRQYNETTGTWENIEIPATLTNGKGYSYILQSKGIGITATFTGNLVTDDITPALTNNGTGGAEYVGWNLLGNPFTSAIKWGQGSWNLTNVADEVHVWNNGSYINYTGGVGDLTDGIIPAQQGFFVKANGASPSLTIPADSRVHSTQSFYKNTISNVLRIDVSNDANDYTDAAFIRFVENATEGFDNGLDAHKLDNDALAPMIYTEANDVRLSINALPSVDENPEIPVSFTAGVNGQYTITASGMETFTNSNIFLIDLLTNARQNLSENSVYSYRATVTDNAARFKISFASVGVEENQLQNIGIYAANGFIVLQFPDETDALVSVVNIGGQVIFRKAIKGMGNIQLDAPATAGIYLITLTTDAGTTTRKVFVK
;
A
#
# COMPACT_ATOMS: atom_id res chain seq x y z
N MET A 1 32.33 -20.99 31.13
CA MET A 1 31.88 -19.60 31.37
C MET A 1 30.40 -19.55 30.99
N LYS A 2 29.42 -19.69 31.90
CA LYS A 2 28.80 -18.67 32.78
C LYS A 2 28.80 -17.24 32.24
N LYS A 3 27.57 -16.76 31.97
CA LYS A 3 27.01 -15.39 32.02
C LYS A 3 26.71 -14.66 30.70
N ILE A 4 25.39 -14.46 30.52
CA ILE A 4 24.65 -13.30 29.96
C ILE A 4 24.14 -13.48 28.50
N THR A 5 22.90 -13.97 28.24
CA THR A 5 21.55 -13.32 28.18
C THR A 5 21.45 -12.12 27.20
N GLN A 6 20.41 -11.85 26.39
CA GLN A 6 19.01 -12.28 26.23
C GLN A 6 18.38 -11.51 25.03
N LEU A 7 17.30 -12.02 24.44
CA LEU A 7 16.13 -11.38 23.77
C LEU A 7 15.71 -12.31 22.61
N LEU A 8 14.49 -12.84 22.47
CA LEU A 8 13.16 -12.47 22.95
C LEU A 8 12.26 -13.71 22.79
N PHE A 9 11.53 -14.10 23.83
CA PHE A 9 10.11 -14.57 23.79
C PHE A 9 9.67 -14.90 25.23
N GLY A 10 8.93 -13.97 25.86
CA GLY A 10 7.99 -14.26 26.97
C GLY A 10 6.61 -14.55 26.37
N PHE A 11 5.62 -15.16 27.01
CA PHE A 11 5.22 -15.40 28.41
C PHE A 11 4.44 -16.76 28.39
N LEU A 12 4.23 -17.54 29.45
CA LEU A 12 3.60 -17.20 30.74
C LEU A 12 3.90 -18.31 31.77
N LEU A 13 4.17 -17.90 33.01
CA LEU A 13 4.41 -18.71 34.21
C LEU A 13 3.15 -19.46 34.70
N LEU A 14 3.33 -20.63 35.32
CA LEU A 14 3.02 -20.82 36.76
C LEU A 14 3.69 -22.07 37.34
N THR A 15 4.32 -21.84 38.50
CA THR A 15 5.01 -22.73 39.46
C THR A 15 4.16 -23.94 39.88
N VAL A 16 4.71 -25.14 40.18
CA VAL A 16 5.23 -25.58 41.51
C VAL A 16 6.08 -26.87 41.31
N ALA A 17 7.23 -26.97 41.98
CA ALA A 17 8.02 -28.20 42.19
C ALA A 17 7.82 -28.72 43.64
N PRO A 18 8.38 -29.86 44.12
CA PRO A 18 9.06 -31.00 43.47
C PRO A 18 8.62 -32.41 44.01
N ASN A 19 8.97 -33.51 43.31
CA ASN A 19 9.69 -34.70 43.82
C ASN A 19 9.44 -36.04 43.07
N VAL A 20 10.55 -36.62 42.59
CA VAL A 20 11.01 -38.03 42.70
C VAL A 20 10.34 -39.14 41.86
N ILE A 21 11.10 -39.57 40.84
CA ILE A 21 11.44 -40.94 40.36
C ILE A 21 10.31 -41.98 40.14
N ALA A 22 10.09 -42.37 38.88
CA ALA A 22 10.29 -43.74 38.32
C ALA A 22 9.54 -43.97 36.98
N THR A 23 10.27 -44.52 35.99
CA THR A 23 9.87 -45.50 34.95
C THR A 23 8.67 -45.29 34.02
N ASN A 24 8.99 -45.28 32.70
CA ASN A 24 8.32 -45.88 31.53
C ASN A 24 6.83 -45.65 31.19
N LEU A 25 6.60 -45.60 29.86
CA LEU A 25 5.38 -45.78 29.05
C LEU A 25 4.53 -44.54 28.68
N CYS A 26 4.51 -44.22 27.38
CA CYS A 26 3.33 -44.16 26.50
C CYS A 26 3.80 -43.69 25.09
N THR A 27 3.63 -44.37 23.96
CA THR A 27 2.40 -44.69 23.20
C THR A 27 1.31 -43.62 23.27
N GLN A 28 1.21 -42.76 22.25
CA GLN A 28 0.11 -42.71 21.27
C GLN A 28 0.07 -41.34 20.56
N GLY A 29 0.11 -41.39 19.24
CA GLY A 29 -0.55 -40.46 18.34
C GLY A 29 -1.23 -41.28 17.26
N VAL A 30 -2.56 -41.35 17.31
CA VAL A 30 -3.43 -42.18 16.46
C VAL A 30 -4.09 -41.30 15.39
N ARG A 31 -4.02 -41.78 14.14
CA ARG A 31 -4.91 -41.60 12.96
C ARG A 31 -5.14 -40.20 12.40
N ASP A 32 -4.93 -40.09 11.08
CA ASP A 32 -6.07 -40.04 10.16
C ASP A 32 -5.77 -40.67 8.79
N VAL A 33 -6.79 -41.35 8.26
CA VAL A 33 -6.86 -42.03 6.96
C VAL A 33 -7.61 -41.13 5.99
N VAL A 34 -7.05 -40.77 4.84
CA VAL A 34 -7.84 -40.53 3.60
C VAL A 34 -7.03 -40.86 2.33
N LYS A 35 -7.52 -41.89 1.63
CA LYS A 35 -7.69 -42.13 0.18
C LYS A 35 -6.77 -41.41 -0.82
N GLY A 36 -6.20 -42.23 -1.72
CA GLY A 36 -5.44 -41.76 -2.86
C GLY A 36 -6.27 -41.21 -4.03
N SER A 37 -5.53 -40.77 -5.05
CA SER A 37 -5.79 -41.09 -6.46
C SER A 37 -4.64 -40.52 -7.31
N GLN A 38 -4.20 -41.37 -8.24
CA GLN A 38 -3.78 -41.06 -9.62
C GLN A 38 -2.59 -40.14 -9.85
N TRP A 39 -1.62 -40.67 -10.60
CA TRP A 39 -1.12 -40.05 -11.84
C TRP A 39 -1.24 -41.09 -12.97
N GLY A 40 -1.82 -40.66 -14.09
CA GLY A 40 -1.90 -41.37 -15.38
C GLY A 40 -0.53 -41.40 -16.07
N ALA A 41 -0.21 -42.43 -16.86
CA ALA A 41 -0.73 -42.75 -18.20
C ALA A 41 0.04 -42.03 -19.33
N ALA A 42 0.86 -42.79 -20.05
CA ALA A 42 1.19 -42.61 -21.47
C ALA A 42 1.47 -44.04 -22.01
N ASP A 43 0.46 -44.65 -22.61
CA ASP A 43 0.23 -44.75 -24.06
C ASP A 43 0.93 -45.98 -24.66
N ALA A 44 0.10 -46.87 -25.18
CA ALA A 44 0.47 -48.06 -25.91
C ALA A 44 -0.17 -47.95 -27.28
N SER A 45 0.63 -47.96 -28.34
CA SER A 45 0.11 -48.33 -29.66
C SER A 45 1.16 -49.05 -30.51
N SER A 46 0.72 -50.21 -31.01
CA SER A 46 1.30 -51.04 -32.08
C SER A 46 2.63 -51.73 -31.73
N VAL A 47 2.83 -53.04 -31.94
CA VAL A 47 2.69 -53.79 -33.18
C VAL A 47 2.62 -55.31 -32.89
N SER A 48 1.72 -56.01 -33.57
CA SER A 48 1.99 -57.32 -34.20
C SER A 48 1.19 -57.35 -35.52
N PRO A 49 1.41 -58.24 -36.51
CA PRO A 49 2.34 -59.38 -36.59
C PRO A 49 3.02 -59.56 -37.97
N THR A 50 3.81 -60.65 -38.14
CA THR A 50 4.18 -61.34 -39.41
C THR A 50 5.00 -60.53 -40.45
N SER A 51 5.97 -61.02 -41.20
CA SER A 51 6.46 -62.34 -41.67
C SER A 51 7.89 -62.07 -42.23
N TYR A 52 8.80 -63.02 -42.37
CA TYR A 52 9.02 -63.74 -43.64
C TYR A 52 10.08 -64.84 -43.48
N PHE A 53 9.85 -65.88 -44.27
CA PHE A 53 10.57 -67.15 -44.43
C PHE A 53 12.03 -67.06 -44.88
N LEU A 54 12.76 -68.17 -44.64
CA LEU A 54 13.58 -69.01 -45.54
C LEU A 54 14.90 -69.41 -44.86
N THR A 55 14.97 -70.58 -44.21
CA THR A 55 15.31 -71.93 -44.71
C THR A 55 16.78 -72.19 -45.09
N ALA A 56 17.27 -73.32 -44.55
CA ALA A 56 18.27 -74.26 -45.11
C ALA A 56 19.73 -73.79 -45.10
N THR A 57 20.77 -74.59 -44.78
CA THR A 57 21.02 -76.04 -44.69
C THR A 57 22.43 -76.20 -44.09
N GLY A 58 22.72 -77.14 -43.16
CA GLY A 58 23.40 -78.44 -43.39
C GLY A 58 24.92 -78.33 -43.67
N ALA A 59 25.85 -79.19 -43.26
CA ALA A 59 25.95 -80.38 -42.40
C ALA A 59 27.45 -80.83 -42.38
N ASN A 60 27.80 -81.79 -41.49
CA ASN A 60 29.00 -82.67 -41.47
C ASN A 60 30.35 -82.09 -40.99
N SER A 61 31.25 -82.81 -40.28
CA SER A 61 31.33 -84.20 -39.76
C SER A 61 32.60 -84.41 -38.93
N SER A 62 32.58 -85.37 -37.96
CA SER A 62 33.68 -86.25 -37.46
C SER A 62 34.91 -85.58 -36.79
N SER A 63 35.58 -86.07 -35.74
CA SER A 63 35.54 -87.22 -34.82
C SER A 63 36.87 -87.22 -34.03
N THR A 64 36.88 -87.84 -32.85
CA THR A 64 38.01 -88.40 -32.07
C THR A 64 38.62 -87.60 -30.91
N GLY A 65 38.64 -88.23 -29.71
CA GLY A 65 39.55 -87.90 -28.61
C GLY A 65 38.96 -87.99 -27.19
N LYS A 66 39.06 -89.15 -26.53
CA LYS A 66 38.70 -89.45 -25.12
C LYS A 66 39.25 -88.44 -24.09
N PRO A 67 38.54 -88.19 -22.96
CA PRO A 67 39.16 -87.89 -21.68
C PRO A 67 39.49 -89.18 -20.91
N SER A 68 40.69 -89.23 -20.32
CA SER A 68 41.07 -90.21 -19.30
C SER A 68 40.62 -89.74 -17.92
N ASP A 69 39.90 -90.64 -17.28
CA ASP A 69 39.50 -90.74 -15.88
C ASP A 69 40.62 -90.40 -14.87
N THR A 70 40.33 -89.49 -13.93
CA THR A 70 40.69 -89.66 -12.51
C THR A 70 39.54 -89.16 -11.65
N THR A 71 38.58 -90.06 -11.46
CA THR A 71 37.62 -90.10 -10.36
C THR A 71 38.29 -89.91 -8.99
N ALA A 72 37.86 -88.88 -8.26
CA ALA A 72 37.86 -88.89 -6.80
C ALA A 72 36.39 -89.04 -6.36
N SER A 73 36.09 -90.19 -5.77
CA SER A 73 34.80 -90.54 -5.20
C SER A 73 34.46 -89.64 -4.01
N TYR A 74 33.31 -88.96 -4.04
CA TYR A 74 32.65 -88.47 -2.82
C TYR A 74 31.41 -89.34 -2.56
N SER A 75 31.46 -90.11 -1.48
CA SER A 75 30.27 -90.71 -0.87
C SER A 75 29.41 -89.61 -0.25
N PRO A 76 28.06 -89.71 -0.25
CA PRO A 76 27.23 -88.79 0.51
C PRO A 76 27.58 -88.95 2.01
N LYS A 77 28.00 -87.85 2.64
CA LYS A 77 28.22 -87.80 4.10
C LYS A 77 26.90 -88.07 4.82
N MET A 78 26.97 -88.77 5.96
CA MET A 78 25.81 -89.17 6.77
C MET A 78 25.04 -87.95 7.34
N PRO A 79 23.76 -88.13 7.77
CA PRO A 79 22.99 -87.10 8.46
C PRO A 79 23.70 -86.67 9.75
N GLY A 80 24.15 -85.41 9.81
CA GLY A 80 24.91 -84.85 10.94
C GLY A 80 26.11 -83.97 10.56
N GLU A 81 26.55 -83.98 9.30
CA GLU A 81 27.58 -83.06 8.78
C GLU A 81 26.97 -82.11 7.72
N GLY A 82 26.46 -80.96 8.16
CA GLY A 82 25.84 -79.95 7.30
C GLY A 82 25.87 -78.53 7.88
N LEU A 83 25.37 -77.54 7.14
CA LEU A 83 25.06 -76.21 7.67
C LEU A 83 23.93 -76.37 8.69
N GLU A 84 24.25 -76.18 9.96
CA GLU A 84 23.35 -76.37 11.09
C GLU A 84 23.04 -75.02 11.74
N PHE A 85 21.76 -74.68 11.87
CA PHE A 85 21.30 -73.46 12.51
C PHE A 85 19.99 -73.65 13.28
N VAL A 86 19.74 -72.74 14.23
CA VAL A 86 18.61 -72.79 15.16
C VAL A 86 17.65 -71.65 14.87
N LEU A 87 16.38 -72.01 14.67
CA LEU A 87 15.26 -71.09 14.59
C LEU A 87 14.42 -71.18 15.88
N HIS A 88 13.98 -70.04 16.40
CA HIS A 88 13.04 -69.96 17.51
C HIS A 88 11.78 -69.22 17.08
N THR A 89 10.63 -69.90 17.13
CA THR A 89 9.32 -69.27 16.92
C THR A 89 8.43 -69.42 18.15
N THR A 90 7.69 -68.36 18.47
CA THR A 90 6.67 -68.34 19.53
C THR A 90 5.25 -68.63 19.00
N GLU A 91 5.10 -68.82 17.70
CA GLU A 91 3.80 -69.00 17.03
C GLU A 91 3.70 -70.39 16.37
N ASP A 92 2.51 -71.00 16.46
CA ASP A 92 2.19 -72.23 15.76
C ASP A 92 1.97 -71.96 14.25
N ASN A 93 2.26 -72.95 13.41
CA ASN A 93 2.15 -72.86 11.94
C ASN A 93 2.97 -71.72 11.31
N THR A 94 4.15 -71.43 11.87
CA THR A 94 5.06 -70.44 11.31
C THR A 94 5.58 -70.92 9.95
N VAL A 95 5.45 -70.12 8.90
CA VAL A 95 5.99 -70.43 7.57
C VAL A 95 7.33 -69.73 7.41
N ILE A 96 8.35 -70.48 7.01
CA ILE A 96 9.67 -69.98 6.64
C ILE A 96 9.98 -70.35 5.19
N GLU A 97 10.89 -69.65 4.54
CA GLU A 97 11.37 -69.94 3.18
C GLU A 97 12.90 -70.01 3.18
N LEU A 98 13.47 -71.22 3.16
CA LEU A 98 14.92 -71.39 3.19
C LEU A 98 15.58 -70.91 1.88
N PRO A 99 16.59 -70.02 1.95
CA PRO A 99 17.21 -69.43 0.77
C PRO A 99 18.33 -70.31 0.21
N LEU A 100 18.00 -71.33 -0.57
CA LEU A 100 18.98 -72.25 -1.15
C LEU A 100 19.39 -71.78 -2.55
N TYR A 101 20.56 -71.16 -2.70
CA TYR A 101 21.02 -70.59 -3.97
C TYR A 101 22.37 -71.17 -4.43
N GLY A 102 22.76 -70.85 -5.67
CA GLY A 102 23.98 -71.37 -6.29
C GLY A 102 23.83 -72.81 -6.80
N ASP A 103 24.83 -73.66 -6.60
CA ASP A 103 24.73 -75.09 -6.88
C ASP A 103 23.98 -75.76 -5.72
N VAL A 104 22.80 -76.30 -6.00
CA VAL A 104 21.93 -76.94 -5.00
C VAL A 104 21.79 -78.42 -5.32
N ASN A 105 22.32 -79.26 -4.44
CA ASN A 105 22.08 -80.71 -4.40
C ASN A 105 22.25 -81.18 -2.95
N CYS A 106 21.27 -80.87 -2.11
CA CYS A 106 21.35 -81.01 -0.67
C CYS A 106 20.11 -81.68 -0.07
N TRP A 107 20.23 -82.15 1.16
CA TRP A 107 19.15 -82.63 2.01
C TRP A 107 18.97 -81.67 3.18
N VAL A 108 17.74 -81.22 3.41
CA VAL A 108 17.36 -80.40 4.56
C VAL A 108 16.70 -81.30 5.60
N GLN A 109 17.34 -81.46 6.74
CA GLN A 109 16.82 -82.16 7.91
C GLN A 109 16.29 -81.15 8.94
N ILE A 110 15.12 -81.43 9.50
CA ILE A 110 14.47 -80.59 10.53
C ILE A 110 14.30 -81.41 11.80
N THR A 111 14.74 -80.88 12.93
CA THR A 111 14.45 -81.40 14.27
C THR A 111 13.83 -80.31 15.14
N LYS A 112 13.02 -80.69 16.12
CA LYS A 112 12.47 -79.79 17.15
C LYS A 112 12.77 -80.35 18.52
N ASP A 113 13.36 -79.54 19.39
CA ASP A 113 13.72 -79.95 20.76
C ASP A 113 14.40 -81.34 20.81
N TRP A 114 15.34 -81.57 19.88
CA TRP A 114 16.08 -82.83 19.68
C TRP A 114 15.30 -84.01 19.11
N ALA A 115 14.00 -83.86 18.81
CA ALA A 115 13.19 -84.85 18.12
C ALA A 115 13.23 -84.64 16.60
N TYR A 116 13.45 -85.73 15.84
CA TYR A 116 13.42 -85.71 14.38
C TYR A 116 12.01 -85.43 13.83
N ILE A 117 11.91 -84.51 12.86
CA ILE A 117 10.66 -84.18 12.14
C ILE A 117 10.70 -84.75 10.72
N SER A 118 11.62 -84.27 9.88
CA SER A 118 11.69 -84.62 8.45
C SER A 118 13.11 -84.48 7.88
N MET A 119 13.32 -85.05 6.70
CA MET A 119 14.52 -84.88 5.89
C MET A 119 14.17 -85.00 4.41
N GLU A 120 14.29 -83.90 3.66
CA GLU A 120 13.83 -83.80 2.26
C GLU A 120 14.99 -83.38 1.33
N PRO A 121 15.10 -83.98 0.12
CA PRO A 121 16.11 -83.60 -0.86
C PRO A 121 15.67 -82.40 -1.72
N TYR A 122 16.62 -81.52 -2.05
CA TYR A 122 16.45 -80.37 -2.94
C TYR A 122 17.59 -80.32 -3.96
N SER A 123 17.22 -80.08 -5.23
CA SER A 123 18.17 -80.03 -6.37
C SER A 123 17.99 -78.79 -7.25
N THR A 124 17.10 -77.88 -6.86
CA THR A 124 16.78 -76.66 -7.60
C THR A 124 17.01 -75.46 -6.69
N PRO A 125 17.75 -74.44 -7.14
CA PRO A 125 17.89 -73.18 -6.42
C PRO A 125 16.56 -72.46 -6.24
N GLY A 126 16.38 -71.80 -5.10
CA GLY A 126 15.23 -70.97 -4.78
C GLY A 126 14.90 -70.93 -3.29
N ASP A 127 13.85 -70.16 -2.98
CA ASP A 127 13.25 -70.04 -1.67
C ASP A 127 12.35 -71.27 -1.41
N ILE A 128 12.71 -72.09 -0.41
CA ILE A 128 12.04 -73.36 -0.12
C ILE A 128 11.08 -73.19 1.07
N PRO A 129 9.75 -73.22 0.87
CA PRO A 129 8.79 -73.04 1.95
C PRO A 129 8.75 -74.26 2.88
N ILE A 130 8.80 -74.01 4.18
CA ILE A 130 8.72 -74.99 5.25
C ILE A 130 7.76 -74.46 6.32
N THR A 131 6.84 -75.31 6.78
CA THR A 131 5.93 -74.97 7.88
C THR A 131 6.43 -75.57 9.18
N LEU A 132 6.70 -74.71 10.16
CA LEU A 132 7.02 -75.07 11.54
C LEU A 132 5.70 -75.18 12.33
N GLU A 133 5.22 -76.42 12.52
CA GLU A 133 3.85 -76.67 12.98
C GLU A 133 3.52 -76.10 14.37
N THR A 134 4.47 -76.11 15.31
CA THR A 134 4.24 -75.69 16.70
C THR A 134 5.36 -74.80 17.25
N ALA A 135 5.05 -73.83 18.12
CA ALA A 135 6.04 -72.95 18.76
C ALA A 135 7.18 -73.71 19.47
N GLY A 136 8.42 -73.26 19.34
CA GLY A 136 9.61 -73.89 19.94
C GLY A 136 10.92 -73.66 19.19
N ASN A 137 11.96 -74.40 19.60
CA ASN A 137 13.28 -74.36 18.96
C ASN A 137 13.39 -75.45 17.89
N TYR A 138 13.68 -75.03 16.66
CA TYR A 138 13.93 -75.90 15.53
C TYR A 138 15.41 -75.86 15.17
N THR A 139 16.02 -77.02 14.97
CA THR A 139 17.36 -77.12 14.38
C THR A 139 17.22 -77.61 12.95
N ILE A 140 17.77 -76.84 12.01
CA ILE A 140 17.79 -77.17 10.59
C ILE A 140 19.22 -77.54 10.22
N ILE A 141 19.40 -78.69 9.57
CA ILE A 141 20.69 -79.18 9.07
C ILE A 141 20.60 -79.35 7.56
N ILE A 142 21.43 -78.64 6.81
CA ILE A 142 21.53 -78.74 5.35
C ILE A 142 22.82 -79.48 4.99
N SER A 143 22.72 -80.68 4.44
CA SER A 143 23.85 -81.54 4.07
C SER A 143 23.88 -81.79 2.56
N GLY A 144 25.05 -82.01 1.96
CA GLY A 144 25.19 -82.19 0.50
C GLY A 144 26.00 -81.06 -0.14
N ILE A 145 25.57 -80.59 -1.30
CA ILE A 145 26.20 -79.46 -2.03
C ILE A 145 25.27 -78.26 -1.98
N LEU A 146 25.77 -77.15 -1.42
CA LEU A 146 25.13 -75.83 -1.41
C LEU A 146 26.21 -74.76 -1.49
N THR A 147 26.24 -73.96 -2.55
CA THR A 147 27.28 -72.91 -2.70
C THR A 147 26.86 -71.52 -2.23
N GLN A 148 25.57 -71.26 -2.01
CA GLN A 148 25.10 -70.01 -1.41
C GLN A 148 23.90 -70.26 -0.48
N PHE A 149 24.00 -69.73 0.73
CA PHE A 149 22.87 -69.64 1.66
C PHE A 149 22.59 -68.17 1.96
N GLY A 150 21.39 -67.69 1.64
CA GLY A 150 21.01 -66.28 1.79
C GLY A 150 20.55 -65.64 0.49
N LYS A 151 19.89 -64.49 0.60
CA LYS A 151 19.13 -63.84 -0.49
C LYS A 151 19.60 -62.40 -0.75
N GLY A 152 20.92 -62.19 -0.73
CA GLY A 152 21.53 -60.91 -1.10
C GLY A 152 21.00 -59.76 -0.24
N ASP A 153 20.42 -58.76 -0.90
CA ASP A 153 19.86 -57.54 -0.30
C ASP A 153 18.45 -57.71 0.30
N THR A 154 17.89 -58.92 0.30
CA THR A 154 16.56 -59.20 0.85
C THR A 154 16.60 -60.23 1.96
N ALA A 155 15.87 -59.97 3.04
CA ALA A 155 15.61 -60.97 4.06
C ALA A 155 14.79 -62.13 3.47
N TRP A 156 15.14 -63.36 3.81
CA TRP A 156 14.32 -64.52 3.52
C TRP A 156 13.24 -64.69 4.60
N ILE A 157 12.07 -65.22 4.24
CA ILE A 157 10.93 -65.33 5.16
C ILE A 157 11.30 -66.28 6.30
N GLY A 158 11.26 -65.81 7.54
CA GLY A 158 11.62 -66.59 8.71
C GLY A 158 13.06 -66.40 9.21
N SER A 159 13.85 -65.55 8.56
CA SER A 159 15.17 -65.12 9.04
C SER A 159 15.11 -64.45 10.42
N GLU A 160 14.01 -63.78 10.75
CA GLU A 160 13.75 -63.15 12.05
C GLU A 160 13.71 -64.15 13.22
N PHE A 161 13.48 -65.43 12.93
CA PHE A 161 13.49 -66.52 13.90
C PHE A 161 14.89 -67.10 14.10
N LEU A 162 15.87 -66.78 13.25
CA LEU A 162 17.23 -67.30 13.36
C LEU A 162 17.94 -66.71 14.58
N THR A 163 18.40 -67.59 15.47
CA THR A 163 19.03 -67.20 16.75
C THR A 163 20.48 -67.66 16.87
N GLN A 164 20.86 -68.71 16.15
CA GLN A 164 22.20 -69.28 16.25
C GLN A 164 22.56 -70.08 15.00
N VAL A 165 23.84 -70.05 14.60
CA VAL A 165 24.43 -71.01 13.66
C VAL A 165 25.41 -71.89 14.43
N ASN A 166 25.20 -73.20 14.39
CA ASN A 166 26.00 -74.18 15.14
C ASN A 166 27.21 -74.66 14.33
N ASN A 167 27.07 -74.82 13.02
CA ASN A 167 28.14 -75.30 12.14
C ASN A 167 27.86 -74.92 10.68
N PHE A 168 28.90 -74.64 9.88
CA PHE A 168 28.76 -74.47 8.42
C PHE A 168 28.96 -75.77 7.65
N SER A 169 29.82 -76.67 8.16
CA SER A 169 30.35 -77.85 7.45
C SER A 169 30.97 -77.55 6.07
N ASP A 170 31.65 -78.54 5.50
CA ASP A 170 32.22 -78.48 4.15
C ASP A 170 31.18 -78.97 3.12
N ILE A 171 30.21 -78.11 2.82
CA ILE A 171 29.13 -78.37 1.82
C ILE A 171 29.31 -77.56 0.52
N GLY A 172 30.45 -76.90 0.36
CA GLY A 172 30.77 -76.09 -0.82
C GLY A 172 30.33 -74.63 -0.76
N LEU A 173 29.96 -74.08 0.40
CA LEU A 173 29.54 -72.68 0.55
C LEU A 173 30.62 -71.71 0.06
N THR A 174 30.25 -70.81 -0.85
CA THR A 174 31.09 -69.75 -1.41
C THR A 174 30.58 -68.34 -1.10
N SER A 175 29.31 -68.21 -0.74
CA SER A 175 28.68 -66.94 -0.36
C SER A 175 27.69 -67.16 0.80
N LEU A 176 27.72 -66.23 1.75
CA LEU A 176 26.70 -66.09 2.80
C LEU A 176 25.90 -64.80 2.61
N SER A 177 25.78 -64.35 1.36
CA SER A 177 25.19 -63.06 1.08
C SER A 177 23.71 -63.02 1.49
N GLY A 178 23.37 -62.15 2.44
CA GLY A 178 22.03 -62.07 3.03
C GLY A 178 21.62 -63.29 3.90
N ALA A 179 22.57 -64.11 4.35
CA ALA A 179 22.29 -65.34 5.10
C ALA A 179 21.55 -65.11 6.42
N PHE A 180 21.96 -64.08 7.17
CA PHE A 180 21.49 -63.80 8.53
C PHE A 180 20.86 -62.42 8.65
N ALA A 181 20.54 -61.80 7.50
CA ALA A 181 19.90 -60.49 7.47
C ALA A 181 18.57 -60.52 8.25
N HIS A 182 18.28 -59.46 9.00
CA HIS A 182 17.08 -59.29 9.83
C HIS A 182 16.88 -60.33 10.95
N SER A 183 17.91 -61.10 11.27
CA SER A 183 17.85 -62.13 12.32
C SER A 183 18.10 -61.57 13.73
N GLN A 184 17.87 -62.45 14.72
CA GLN A 184 18.25 -62.25 16.13
C GLN A 184 19.48 -63.10 16.48
N ILE A 185 20.37 -63.32 15.51
CA ILE A 185 21.52 -64.22 15.67
C ILE A 185 22.43 -63.74 16.82
N ALA A 186 22.63 -64.58 17.83
CA ALA A 186 23.41 -64.27 19.03
C ALA A 186 24.80 -64.94 19.02
N SER A 187 24.97 -65.99 18.21
CA SER A 187 26.25 -66.69 18.09
C SER A 187 26.40 -67.36 16.72
N VAL A 188 27.65 -67.43 16.29
CA VAL A 188 28.10 -68.13 15.09
C VAL A 188 29.14 -69.20 15.44
N PRO A 189 29.47 -70.14 14.53
CA PRO A 189 30.58 -71.07 14.74
C PRO A 189 31.91 -70.33 14.77
N THR A 190 32.90 -70.91 15.46
CA THR A 190 34.26 -70.34 15.57
C THR A 190 35.07 -70.38 14.28
N THR A 191 34.61 -71.11 13.25
CA THR A 191 35.32 -71.26 11.97
C THR A 191 34.40 -70.92 10.82
N LEU A 192 34.84 -69.98 9.98
CA LEU A 192 34.23 -69.66 8.69
C LEU A 192 34.87 -70.55 7.59
N PRO A 193 34.10 -71.23 6.73
CA PRO A 193 34.65 -71.95 5.59
C PRO A 193 35.53 -71.06 4.70
N SER A 194 36.75 -71.50 4.39
CA SER A 194 37.71 -70.74 3.58
C SER A 194 37.29 -70.56 2.11
N THR A 195 36.27 -71.29 1.67
CA THR A 195 35.65 -71.14 0.35
C THR A 195 34.73 -69.91 0.26
N ILE A 196 34.33 -69.31 1.38
CA ILE A 196 33.45 -68.14 1.41
C ILE A 196 34.25 -66.90 1.03
N THR A 197 33.87 -66.29 -0.09
CA THR A 197 34.50 -65.07 -0.63
C THR A 197 33.59 -63.85 -0.56
N ASP A 198 32.32 -64.04 -0.24
CA ASP A 198 31.28 -63.00 -0.23
C ASP A 198 30.44 -63.06 1.05
N LEU A 199 30.55 -62.01 1.85
CA LEU A 199 29.79 -61.78 3.09
C LEU A 199 28.85 -60.57 2.97
N SER A 200 28.56 -60.13 1.74
CA SER A 200 27.70 -58.97 1.56
C SER A 200 26.33 -59.16 2.19
N TYR A 201 25.78 -58.16 2.87
CA TYR A 201 24.49 -58.25 3.58
C TYR A 201 24.36 -59.36 4.63
N ALA A 202 25.43 -60.11 4.96
CA ALA A 202 25.31 -61.34 5.75
C ALA A 202 24.64 -61.10 7.12
N PHE A 203 24.89 -59.96 7.75
CA PHE A 203 24.27 -59.54 9.02
C PHE A 203 23.44 -58.27 8.88
N ASP A 204 23.00 -57.88 7.68
CA ASP A 204 22.23 -56.65 7.50
C ASP A 204 21.01 -56.61 8.43
N SER A 205 20.78 -55.48 9.09
CA SER A 205 19.69 -55.24 10.04
C SER A 205 19.62 -56.18 11.25
N VAL A 206 20.70 -56.88 11.61
CA VAL A 206 20.76 -57.70 12.84
C VAL A 206 20.69 -56.81 14.09
N GLN A 207 19.77 -57.12 15.01
CA GLN A 207 19.53 -56.31 16.22
C GLN A 207 20.13 -56.91 17.50
N SER A 208 20.98 -57.93 17.38
CA SER A 208 21.68 -58.53 18.51
C SER A 208 22.73 -57.59 19.10
N TYR A 209 22.80 -57.52 20.44
CA TYR A 209 23.84 -56.74 21.15
C TYR A 209 25.23 -57.36 21.02
N SER A 210 25.30 -58.67 20.78
CA SER A 210 26.53 -59.43 20.69
C SER A 210 26.33 -60.60 19.73
N ILE A 211 27.37 -60.89 18.95
CA ILE A 211 27.43 -62.07 18.07
C ILE A 211 28.65 -62.87 18.50
N THR A 212 28.47 -63.79 19.44
CA THR A 212 29.59 -64.55 20.01
C THR A 212 30.31 -65.37 18.93
N ASN A 213 31.65 -65.40 18.99
CA ASN A 213 32.61 -66.09 18.10
C ASN A 213 32.88 -65.43 16.74
N ILE A 214 32.22 -64.33 16.38
CA ILE A 214 32.46 -63.65 15.10
C ILE A 214 33.90 -63.13 14.97
N ASP A 215 34.53 -62.79 16.11
CA ASP A 215 35.91 -62.38 16.26
C ASP A 215 36.93 -63.45 15.82
N GLN A 216 36.51 -64.73 15.82
CA GLN A 216 37.37 -65.88 15.51
C GLN A 216 37.39 -66.27 14.03
N TRP A 217 36.56 -65.63 13.19
CA TRP A 217 36.48 -65.94 11.77
C TRP A 217 37.78 -65.57 11.03
N ASP A 218 38.29 -66.51 10.24
CA ASP A 218 39.33 -66.23 9.24
C ASP A 218 38.67 -65.66 7.97
N VAL A 219 38.73 -64.33 7.83
CA VAL A 219 38.19 -63.61 6.67
C VAL A 219 39.24 -63.29 5.61
N SER A 220 40.44 -63.88 5.68
CA SER A 220 41.57 -63.58 4.77
C SER A 220 41.30 -63.87 3.28
N HIS A 221 40.26 -64.65 2.99
CA HIS A 221 39.84 -65.03 1.63
C HIS A 221 38.64 -64.20 1.11
N VAL A 222 38.03 -63.38 1.97
CA VAL A 222 36.82 -62.62 1.65
C VAL A 222 37.18 -61.42 0.78
N THR A 223 36.40 -61.22 -0.29
CA THR A 223 36.60 -60.14 -1.27
C THR A 223 35.48 -59.10 -1.25
N ASN A 224 34.30 -59.43 -0.73
CA ASN A 224 33.13 -58.56 -0.68
C ASN A 224 32.50 -58.55 0.73
N MET A 225 32.43 -57.37 1.35
CA MET A 225 31.80 -57.13 2.66
C MET A 225 30.73 -56.01 2.59
N ALA A 226 30.24 -55.70 1.39
CA ALA A 226 29.25 -54.64 1.22
C ALA A 226 27.99 -54.91 2.07
N PHE A 227 27.51 -53.91 2.82
CA PHE A 227 26.33 -53.98 3.67
C PHE A 227 26.37 -55.04 4.77
N MET A 228 27.52 -55.65 5.06
CA MET A 228 27.62 -56.79 5.97
C MET A 228 26.98 -56.51 7.35
N PHE A 229 27.19 -55.33 7.93
CA PHE A 229 26.60 -54.91 9.21
C PHE A 229 25.72 -53.65 9.08
N ASN A 230 25.19 -53.39 7.89
CA ASN A 230 24.29 -52.26 7.68
C ASN A 230 23.08 -52.37 8.64
N GLN A 231 22.61 -51.26 9.21
CA GLN A 231 21.50 -51.18 10.16
C GLN A 231 21.64 -52.04 11.44
N CYS A 232 22.85 -52.52 11.76
CA CYS A 232 23.14 -53.22 13.01
C CYS A 232 23.34 -52.25 14.17
N THR A 233 22.26 -51.60 14.62
CA THR A 233 22.29 -50.48 15.57
C THR A 233 23.17 -50.72 16.82
N PHE A 234 23.20 -51.96 17.33
CA PHE A 234 23.89 -52.33 18.57
C PHE A 234 25.24 -53.03 18.37
N PHE A 235 25.61 -53.34 17.13
CA PHE A 235 26.82 -54.10 16.85
C PHE A 235 28.08 -53.30 17.20
N ASN A 236 28.93 -53.89 18.04
CA ASN A 236 30.20 -53.30 18.48
C ASN A 236 31.20 -54.40 18.91
N GLU A 237 31.20 -55.56 18.26
CA GLU A 237 32.12 -56.67 18.58
C GLU A 237 33.54 -56.40 18.09
N ASP A 238 34.55 -56.84 18.84
CA ASP A 238 35.96 -56.64 18.49
C ASP A 238 36.36 -57.51 17.28
N ILE A 239 36.44 -56.85 16.13
CA ILE A 239 36.87 -57.42 14.84
C ILE A 239 38.25 -56.90 14.41
N SER A 240 39.03 -56.33 15.34
CA SER A 240 40.35 -55.77 15.05
C SER A 240 41.36 -56.80 14.52
N ASN A 241 41.15 -58.07 14.84
CA ASN A 241 42.01 -59.20 14.44
C ASN A 241 41.76 -59.71 13.01
N TRP A 242 40.73 -59.23 12.32
CA TRP A 242 40.38 -59.68 10.98
C TRP A 242 41.44 -59.28 9.94
N ASN A 243 41.82 -60.23 9.09
CA ASN A 243 42.64 -59.96 7.90
C ASN A 243 41.75 -59.64 6.71
N VAL A 244 41.59 -58.35 6.39
CA VAL A 244 40.73 -57.87 5.29
C VAL A 244 41.51 -57.57 3.99
N GLY A 245 42.77 -58.02 3.88
CA GLY A 245 43.68 -57.65 2.78
C GLY A 245 43.26 -58.12 1.37
N MET A 246 42.23 -58.96 1.24
CA MET A 246 41.64 -59.34 -0.06
C MET A 246 40.32 -58.62 -0.36
N VAL A 247 39.78 -57.82 0.57
CA VAL A 247 38.49 -57.15 0.42
C VAL A 247 38.62 -56.00 -0.58
N THR A 248 37.72 -55.98 -1.57
CA THR A 248 37.66 -54.95 -2.62
C THR A 248 36.44 -54.04 -2.50
N ASN A 249 35.39 -54.47 -1.80
CA ASN A 249 34.14 -53.72 -1.64
C ASN A 249 33.69 -53.68 -0.17
N MET A 250 33.62 -52.48 0.40
CA MET A 250 33.16 -52.20 1.77
C MET A 250 31.96 -51.23 1.78
N GLU A 251 31.23 -51.14 0.66
CA GLU A 251 30.08 -50.24 0.57
C GLU A 251 29.08 -50.48 1.71
N SER A 252 28.74 -49.42 2.45
CA SER A 252 27.76 -49.45 3.54
C SER A 252 28.02 -50.49 4.63
N MET A 253 29.25 -51.01 4.78
CA MET A 253 29.54 -52.12 5.70
C MET A 253 29.05 -51.85 7.13
N PHE A 254 29.20 -50.62 7.63
CA PHE A 254 28.74 -50.19 8.96
C PHE A 254 27.71 -49.05 8.89
N SER A 255 26.99 -48.93 7.77
CA SER A 255 25.99 -47.87 7.63
C SER A 255 24.86 -48.07 8.66
N TYR A 256 24.46 -47.02 9.39
CA TYR A 256 23.49 -47.06 10.50
C TYR A 256 23.89 -47.92 11.72
N THR A 257 25.16 -48.30 11.84
CA THR A 257 25.68 -49.09 12.96
C THR A 257 26.07 -48.16 14.14
N ASN A 258 25.07 -47.56 14.79
CA ASN A 258 25.28 -46.50 15.80
C ASN A 258 26.20 -46.89 16.96
N GLY A 259 26.15 -48.15 17.41
CA GLY A 259 26.96 -48.67 18.50
C GLY A 259 28.44 -48.88 18.15
N PHE A 260 28.78 -48.92 16.87
CA PHE A 260 30.11 -49.34 16.43
C PHE A 260 31.18 -48.27 16.69
N ASN A 261 32.24 -48.65 17.39
CA ASN A 261 33.39 -47.82 17.69
C ASN A 261 34.67 -48.66 17.96
N GLN A 262 34.81 -49.81 17.31
CA GLN A 262 35.95 -50.71 17.52
C GLN A 262 37.18 -50.29 16.72
N ASN A 263 38.37 -50.53 17.29
CA ASN A 263 39.64 -50.12 16.70
C ASN A 263 40.01 -50.99 15.50
N ILE A 264 39.64 -50.52 14.31
CA ILE A 264 39.95 -51.14 13.02
C ILE A 264 41.13 -50.47 12.29
N GLY A 265 41.90 -49.62 12.98
CA GLY A 265 43.03 -48.90 12.40
C GLY A 265 44.20 -49.79 11.94
N SER A 266 44.20 -51.08 12.33
CA SER A 266 45.20 -52.09 11.94
C SER A 266 44.83 -52.87 10.67
N TRP A 267 43.65 -52.65 10.10
CA TRP A 267 43.22 -53.34 8.88
C TRP A 267 44.04 -52.91 7.66
N ASP A 268 44.43 -53.90 6.84
CA ASP A 268 44.99 -53.66 5.51
C ASP A 268 43.85 -53.48 4.50
N VAL A 269 43.56 -52.22 4.16
CA VAL A 269 42.51 -51.84 3.21
C VAL A 269 43.06 -51.53 1.81
N SER A 270 44.31 -51.89 1.52
CA SER A 270 45.01 -51.53 0.27
C SER A 270 44.36 -52.06 -1.00
N GLN A 271 43.50 -53.09 -0.93
CA GLN A 271 42.76 -53.64 -2.08
C GLN A 271 41.34 -53.07 -2.24
N VAL A 272 40.88 -52.23 -1.31
CA VAL A 272 39.50 -51.70 -1.33
C VAL A 272 39.35 -50.66 -2.43
N LEU A 273 38.34 -50.83 -3.29
CA LEU A 273 37.99 -49.94 -4.39
C LEU A 273 36.78 -49.05 -4.08
N ASN A 274 35.84 -49.53 -3.25
CA ASN A 274 34.57 -48.88 -2.94
C ASN A 274 34.35 -48.77 -1.42
N MET A 275 34.36 -47.54 -0.90
CA MET A 275 34.07 -47.21 0.51
C MET A 275 32.80 -46.37 0.66
N LYS A 276 31.94 -46.35 -0.36
CA LYS A 276 30.69 -45.60 -0.34
C LYS A 276 29.89 -45.93 0.92
N LYS A 277 29.46 -44.91 1.66
CA LYS A 277 28.63 -45.01 2.88
C LYS A 277 29.18 -45.93 3.99
N MET A 278 30.46 -46.32 3.97
CA MET A 278 30.99 -47.34 4.88
C MET A 278 30.64 -47.07 6.35
N PHE A 279 30.72 -45.81 6.78
CA PHE A 279 30.38 -45.34 8.12
C PHE A 279 29.22 -44.36 8.14
N SER A 280 28.33 -44.36 7.13
CA SER A 280 27.21 -43.42 7.10
C SER A 280 26.30 -43.64 8.31
N ASN A 281 25.88 -42.57 8.98
CA ASN A 281 25.04 -42.62 10.18
C ASN A 281 25.63 -43.50 11.31
N THR A 282 26.97 -43.55 11.46
CA THR A 282 27.61 -44.18 12.64
C THR A 282 27.88 -43.14 13.72
N TYR A 283 26.96 -42.97 14.67
CA TYR A 283 27.07 -41.87 15.64
C TYR A 283 28.26 -41.95 16.59
N ASN A 284 28.66 -43.14 17.05
CA ASN A 284 29.73 -43.28 18.04
C ASN A 284 31.11 -43.51 17.44
N PHE A 285 31.21 -43.77 16.13
CA PHE A 285 32.48 -44.15 15.50
C PHE A 285 33.45 -42.97 15.47
N ASN A 286 34.61 -43.12 16.12
CA ASN A 286 35.66 -42.09 16.19
C ASN A 286 37.05 -42.70 16.35
N GLN A 287 37.33 -43.82 15.67
CA GLN A 287 38.61 -44.53 15.78
C GLN A 287 39.65 -44.00 14.79
N ASN A 288 40.92 -44.10 15.16
CA ASN A 288 42.04 -43.62 14.34
C ASN A 288 42.23 -44.52 13.10
N LEU A 289 42.12 -43.91 11.92
CA LEU A 289 42.26 -44.58 10.61
C LEU A 289 43.49 -44.11 9.82
N ASN A 290 44.40 -43.37 10.44
CA ASN A 290 45.55 -42.73 9.80
C ASN A 290 46.52 -43.76 9.16
N ASN A 291 46.48 -45.03 9.55
CA ASN A 291 47.35 -46.07 8.99
C ASN A 291 46.76 -46.79 7.76
N TRP A 292 45.53 -46.46 7.35
CA TRP A 292 44.90 -47.09 6.19
C TRP A 292 45.54 -46.64 4.88
N ASP A 293 45.87 -47.60 4.02
CA ASP A 293 46.24 -47.35 2.63
C ASP A 293 44.98 -47.32 1.75
N VAL A 294 44.48 -46.13 1.48
CA VAL A 294 43.28 -45.90 0.64
C VAL A 294 43.63 -45.61 -0.83
N GLY A 295 44.88 -45.84 -1.24
CA GLY A 295 45.40 -45.44 -2.55
C GLY A 295 44.65 -46.02 -3.75
N ASN A 296 43.95 -47.16 -3.59
CA ASN A 296 43.15 -47.79 -4.65
C ASN A 296 41.65 -47.42 -4.61
N VAL A 297 41.20 -46.66 -3.61
CA VAL A 297 39.79 -46.29 -3.46
C VAL A 297 39.37 -45.33 -4.55
N THR A 298 38.27 -45.65 -5.24
CA THR A 298 37.74 -44.86 -6.36
C THR A 298 36.53 -44.00 -6.00
N THR A 299 35.84 -44.32 -4.90
CA THR A 299 34.68 -43.56 -4.41
C THR A 299 34.62 -43.56 -2.88
N MET A 300 34.37 -42.38 -2.32
CA MET A 300 34.14 -42.15 -0.88
C MET A 300 32.80 -41.42 -0.64
N GLU A 301 31.86 -41.55 -1.58
CA GLU A 301 30.51 -40.98 -1.48
C GLU A 301 29.88 -41.34 -0.13
N GLN A 302 29.44 -40.33 0.63
CA GLN A 302 28.76 -40.48 1.92
C GLN A 302 29.52 -41.28 3.00
N MET A 303 30.83 -41.51 2.85
CA MET A 303 31.59 -42.41 3.73
C MET A 303 31.39 -42.11 5.22
N PHE A 304 31.38 -40.83 5.61
CA PHE A 304 31.15 -40.33 6.98
C PHE A 304 29.93 -39.40 7.09
N SER A 305 28.96 -39.52 6.16
CA SER A 305 27.73 -38.72 6.22
C SER A 305 26.97 -39.04 7.51
N ARG A 306 26.64 -38.02 8.31
CA ARG A 306 25.93 -38.08 9.60
C ARG A 306 26.66 -38.88 10.67
N SER A 307 27.98 -39.02 10.55
CA SER A 307 28.84 -39.64 11.57
C SER A 307 29.26 -38.59 12.60
N TYR A 308 28.34 -38.20 13.49
CA TYR A 308 28.57 -37.10 14.46
C TYR A 308 29.79 -37.30 15.35
N GLY A 309 30.15 -38.53 15.70
CA GLY A 309 31.32 -38.81 16.53
C GLY A 309 32.65 -38.70 15.79
N PHE A 310 32.67 -38.78 14.46
CA PHE A 310 33.92 -38.93 13.72
C PHE A 310 34.64 -37.59 13.55
N ASN A 311 35.79 -37.47 14.21
CA ASN A 311 36.69 -36.33 14.09
C ASN A 311 38.13 -36.79 14.40
N GLN A 312 38.69 -37.65 13.53
CA GLN A 312 40.07 -38.12 13.60
C GLN A 312 40.91 -37.57 12.44
N ASP A 313 42.22 -37.59 12.61
CA ASP A 313 43.17 -37.22 11.56
C ASP A 313 43.23 -38.30 10.47
N ILE A 314 43.02 -37.84 9.23
CA ILE A 314 43.07 -38.60 7.97
C ILE A 314 43.82 -37.81 6.89
N GLY A 315 44.57 -36.77 7.28
CA GLY A 315 45.25 -35.87 6.35
C GLY A 315 46.34 -36.54 5.53
N ASN A 316 46.83 -37.71 5.95
CA ASN A 316 47.87 -38.47 5.26
C ASN A 316 47.37 -39.46 4.19
N TRP A 317 46.05 -39.60 4.02
CA TRP A 317 45.46 -40.50 3.04
C TRP A 317 45.81 -40.10 1.60
N ASP A 318 46.20 -41.08 0.78
CA ASP A 318 46.31 -40.90 -0.67
C ASP A 318 44.94 -41.08 -1.34
N VAL A 319 44.25 -39.96 -1.57
CA VAL A 319 42.93 -39.93 -2.23
C VAL A 319 43.01 -39.71 -3.75
N SER A 320 44.18 -39.89 -4.36
CA SER A 320 44.43 -39.51 -5.76
C SER A 320 43.61 -40.29 -6.79
N HIS A 321 43.07 -41.47 -6.46
CA HIS A 321 42.19 -42.25 -7.34
C HIS A 321 40.69 -41.99 -7.13
N VAL A 322 40.31 -41.21 -6.12
CA VAL A 322 38.90 -40.94 -5.80
C VAL A 322 38.30 -39.99 -6.84
N THR A 323 37.14 -40.37 -7.38
CA THR A 323 36.41 -39.58 -8.40
C THR A 323 35.12 -38.95 -7.87
N ASN A 324 34.57 -39.47 -6.77
CA ASN A 324 33.33 -39.00 -6.14
C ASN A 324 33.51 -38.89 -4.62
N MET A 325 33.38 -37.67 -4.08
CA MET A 325 33.42 -37.35 -2.65
C MET A 325 32.11 -36.70 -2.17
N SER A 326 31.03 -36.85 -2.94
CA SER A 326 29.76 -36.22 -2.60
C SER A 326 29.27 -36.67 -1.23
N ASN A 327 28.82 -35.71 -0.43
CA ASN A 327 28.29 -35.90 0.93
C ASN A 327 29.27 -36.60 1.91
N MET A 328 30.57 -36.71 1.63
CA MET A 328 31.50 -37.50 2.44
C MET A 328 31.47 -37.15 3.93
N PHE A 329 31.39 -35.87 4.27
CA PHE A 329 31.34 -35.33 5.64
C PHE A 329 30.04 -34.59 5.96
N GLU A 330 28.99 -34.85 5.19
CA GLU A 330 27.69 -34.19 5.37
C GLU A 330 27.18 -34.41 6.81
N SER A 331 26.82 -33.34 7.53
CA SER A 331 26.35 -33.40 8.93
C SER A 331 27.33 -34.10 9.90
N SER A 332 28.64 -34.07 9.63
CA SER A 332 29.67 -34.59 10.56
C SER A 332 30.26 -33.49 11.44
N GLU A 333 30.94 -33.87 12.53
CA GLU A 333 31.75 -32.96 13.36
C GLU A 333 33.21 -32.83 12.87
N PHE A 334 33.51 -33.39 11.68
CA PHE A 334 34.86 -33.42 11.14
C PHE A 334 35.44 -32.01 10.97
N ASN A 335 36.63 -31.77 11.51
CA ASN A 335 37.35 -30.50 11.42
C ASN A 335 38.87 -30.68 11.51
N HIS A 336 39.41 -31.75 10.88
CA HIS A 336 40.85 -31.99 10.79
C HIS A 336 41.43 -31.55 9.45
N ASP A 337 42.71 -31.20 9.48
CA ASP A 337 43.46 -30.71 8.33
C ASP A 337 43.60 -31.78 7.23
N ILE A 338 43.19 -31.42 6.02
CA ILE A 338 43.20 -32.27 4.81
C ILE A 338 43.85 -31.54 3.62
N HIS A 339 44.68 -30.53 3.87
CA HIS A 339 45.32 -29.74 2.81
C HIS A 339 46.27 -30.56 1.92
N LEU A 340 46.74 -31.73 2.39
CA LEU A 340 47.65 -32.61 1.63
C LEU A 340 46.95 -33.54 0.64
N TRP A 341 45.62 -33.60 0.65
CA TRP A 341 44.86 -34.48 -0.24
C TRP A 341 45.01 -34.08 -1.71
N ASN A 342 45.33 -35.06 -2.56
CA ASN A 342 45.31 -34.88 -4.01
C ASN A 342 43.91 -35.15 -4.57
N VAL A 343 43.10 -34.10 -4.70
CA VAL A 343 41.72 -34.20 -5.21
C VAL A 343 41.60 -33.99 -6.73
N SER A 344 42.69 -34.07 -7.50
CA SER A 344 42.71 -33.68 -8.92
C SER A 344 41.83 -34.54 -9.83
N ASN A 345 41.43 -35.74 -9.40
CA ASN A 345 40.55 -36.65 -10.15
C ASN A 345 39.09 -36.60 -9.69
N VAL A 346 38.76 -35.82 -8.66
CA VAL A 346 37.39 -35.71 -8.15
C VAL A 346 36.55 -34.88 -9.12
N THR A 347 35.40 -35.42 -9.50
CA THR A 347 34.42 -34.77 -10.41
C THR A 347 33.17 -34.29 -9.70
N ASN A 348 32.80 -34.91 -8.57
CA ASN A 348 31.63 -34.57 -7.78
C ASN A 348 32.00 -34.32 -6.30
N MET A 349 31.82 -33.07 -5.84
CA MET A 349 32.01 -32.63 -4.44
C MET A 349 30.70 -32.11 -3.82
N SER A 350 29.56 -32.42 -4.43
CA SER A 350 28.26 -31.94 -3.95
C SER A 350 28.05 -32.34 -2.49
N TYR A 351 27.64 -31.38 -1.66
CA TYR A 351 27.37 -31.56 -0.24
C TYR A 351 28.52 -32.15 0.61
N MET A 352 29.76 -32.16 0.11
CA MET A 352 30.89 -32.80 0.83
C MET A 352 31.00 -32.35 2.29
N PHE A 353 30.82 -31.06 2.59
CA PHE A 353 30.78 -30.48 3.94
C PHE A 353 29.41 -29.85 4.26
N GLY A 354 28.33 -30.30 3.60
CA GLY A 354 26.98 -29.83 3.87
C GLY A 354 26.60 -30.12 5.32
N TRP A 355 26.04 -29.16 6.06
CA TRP A 355 25.73 -29.22 7.48
C TRP A 355 26.92 -29.50 8.43
N ALA A 356 28.16 -29.49 7.94
CA ALA A 356 29.37 -29.62 8.77
C ALA A 356 29.68 -28.30 9.51
N SER A 357 28.86 -27.99 10.52
CA SER A 357 28.81 -26.65 11.15
C SER A 357 30.13 -26.17 11.79
N TYR A 358 31.03 -27.09 12.16
CA TYR A 358 32.32 -26.80 12.78
C TYR A 358 33.50 -26.78 11.79
N PHE A 359 33.30 -27.25 10.55
CA PHE A 359 34.38 -27.37 9.59
C PHE A 359 34.92 -25.99 9.17
N ASN A 360 36.22 -25.78 9.32
CA ASN A 360 36.88 -24.51 8.97
C ASN A 360 38.38 -24.69 8.64
N GLN A 361 38.74 -25.77 7.93
CA GLN A 361 40.14 -26.08 7.58
C GLN A 361 40.56 -25.52 6.23
N ASP A 362 41.85 -25.23 6.06
CA ASP A 362 42.40 -24.66 4.83
C ASP A 362 42.38 -25.69 3.69
N LEU A 363 41.76 -25.30 2.57
CA LEU A 363 41.65 -26.10 1.35
C LEU A 363 42.30 -25.42 0.14
N SER A 364 43.11 -24.38 0.37
CA SER A 364 43.66 -23.53 -0.69
C SER A 364 44.65 -24.24 -1.63
N THR A 365 45.19 -25.38 -1.20
CA THR A 365 46.12 -26.25 -1.94
C THR A 365 45.43 -27.24 -2.89
N TRP A 366 44.12 -27.41 -2.77
CA TRP A 366 43.38 -28.39 -3.55
C TRP A 366 43.30 -28.05 -5.04
N VAL A 367 43.56 -29.05 -5.89
CA VAL A 367 43.42 -28.94 -7.34
C VAL A 367 42.03 -29.41 -7.76
N VAL A 368 41.08 -28.47 -7.88
CA VAL A 368 39.66 -28.77 -8.17
C VAL A 368 39.28 -28.70 -9.65
N SER A 369 40.26 -28.67 -10.56
CA SER A 369 40.01 -28.42 -12.00
C SER A 369 39.16 -29.47 -12.71
N SER A 370 38.97 -30.66 -12.13
CA SER A 370 38.15 -31.73 -12.69
C SER A 370 36.71 -31.74 -12.16
N VAL A 371 36.41 -30.91 -11.15
CA VAL A 371 35.09 -30.88 -10.51
C VAL A 371 34.06 -30.23 -11.43
N THR A 372 32.93 -30.90 -11.62
CA THR A 372 31.78 -30.41 -12.40
C THR A 372 30.59 -30.02 -11.51
N ASP A 373 30.46 -30.60 -10.31
CA ASP A 373 29.37 -30.34 -9.37
C ASP A 373 29.91 -29.99 -7.97
N MET A 374 29.62 -28.75 -7.52
CA MET A 374 29.93 -28.23 -6.18
C MET A 374 28.65 -27.84 -5.41
N SER A 375 27.49 -28.32 -5.87
CA SER A 375 26.21 -27.95 -5.25
C SER A 375 26.18 -28.32 -3.78
N GLY A 376 25.80 -27.37 -2.93
CA GLY A 376 25.70 -27.58 -1.48
C GLY A 376 27.00 -27.88 -0.74
N MET A 377 28.19 -27.77 -1.36
CA MET A 377 29.46 -28.22 -0.78
C MET A 377 29.70 -27.71 0.65
N PHE A 378 29.37 -26.44 0.94
CA PHE A 378 29.49 -25.81 2.26
C PHE A 378 28.13 -25.33 2.81
N ARG A 379 27.03 -25.93 2.35
CA ARG A 379 25.70 -25.60 2.85
C ARG A 379 25.66 -25.75 4.37
N TYR A 380 25.15 -24.79 5.15
CA TYR A 380 25.12 -24.82 6.62
C TYR A 380 26.49 -25.02 7.31
N ALA A 381 27.62 -24.84 6.62
CA ALA A 381 28.96 -24.87 7.21
C ALA A 381 29.24 -23.53 7.93
N ASN A 382 28.52 -23.29 9.03
CA ASN A 382 28.45 -21.99 9.71
C ASN A 382 29.81 -21.38 10.07
N SER A 383 30.79 -22.21 10.43
CA SER A 383 32.13 -21.75 10.84
C SER A 383 33.09 -21.53 9.66
N PHE A 384 32.74 -21.98 8.45
CA PHE A 384 33.66 -22.02 7.32
C PHE A 384 33.95 -20.62 6.76
N ASN A 385 35.24 -20.24 6.76
CA ASN A 385 35.71 -18.94 6.25
C ASN A 385 37.18 -19.02 5.77
N GLN A 386 37.55 -20.09 5.06
CA GLN A 386 38.91 -20.31 4.56
C GLN A 386 39.08 -19.93 3.09
N ALA A 387 40.30 -19.53 2.70
CA ALA A 387 40.59 -18.96 1.39
C ALA A 387 40.42 -19.99 0.25
N LEU A 388 39.60 -19.64 -0.74
CA LEU A 388 39.32 -20.49 -1.93
C LEU A 388 39.70 -19.82 -3.27
N GLY A 389 40.30 -18.62 -3.23
CA GLY A 389 40.51 -17.79 -4.42
C GLY A 389 41.44 -18.40 -5.49
N ASN A 390 42.26 -19.38 -5.12
CA ASN A 390 43.19 -20.07 -6.04
C ASN A 390 42.56 -21.26 -6.79
N TRP A 391 41.31 -21.61 -6.48
CA TRP A 391 40.64 -22.74 -7.11
C TRP A 391 40.33 -22.46 -8.59
N ASN A 392 40.65 -23.44 -9.45
CA ASN A 392 40.21 -23.42 -10.84
C ASN A 392 38.83 -24.10 -10.96
N VAL A 393 37.77 -23.29 -10.95
CA VAL A 393 36.37 -23.75 -11.05
C VAL A 393 35.82 -23.75 -12.47
N SER A 394 36.67 -23.66 -13.51
CA SER A 394 36.23 -23.46 -14.90
C SER A 394 35.38 -24.60 -15.47
N ASN A 395 35.40 -25.80 -14.88
CA ASN A 395 34.62 -26.95 -15.32
C ASN A 395 33.33 -27.15 -14.52
N VAL A 396 33.10 -26.34 -13.48
CA VAL A 396 31.90 -26.44 -12.64
C VAL A 396 30.69 -25.92 -13.41
N THR A 397 29.62 -26.71 -13.43
CA THR A 397 28.35 -26.35 -14.07
C THR A 397 27.24 -26.06 -13.05
N ASN A 398 27.33 -26.62 -11.83
CA ASN A 398 26.35 -26.45 -10.77
C ASN A 398 27.01 -25.94 -9.47
N MET A 399 26.61 -24.74 -9.03
CA MET A 399 27.01 -24.11 -7.76
C MET A 399 25.81 -23.83 -6.85
N SER A 400 24.66 -24.43 -7.13
CA SER A 400 23.45 -24.21 -6.33
C SER A 400 23.69 -24.55 -4.86
N ASN A 401 23.22 -23.70 -3.95
CA ASN A 401 23.35 -23.87 -2.49
C ASN A 401 24.79 -23.95 -1.94
N MET A 402 25.83 -23.65 -2.73
CA MET A 402 27.23 -23.93 -2.34
C MET A 402 27.60 -23.33 -0.97
N PHE A 403 27.15 -22.11 -0.66
CA PHE A 403 27.37 -21.42 0.63
C PHE A 403 26.06 -21.05 1.35
N ASP A 404 24.94 -21.69 1.01
CA ASP A 404 23.66 -21.45 1.67
C ASP A 404 23.79 -21.68 3.19
N GLN A 405 23.54 -20.66 4.00
CA GLN A 405 23.75 -20.62 5.45
C GLN A 405 25.19 -20.84 5.94
N ALA A 406 26.21 -20.66 5.10
CA ALA A 406 27.61 -20.54 5.54
C ALA A 406 27.85 -19.15 6.15
N THR A 407 27.24 -18.87 7.30
CA THR A 407 27.08 -17.52 7.86
C THR A 407 28.38 -16.74 8.09
N ALA A 408 29.52 -17.42 8.31
CA ALA A 408 30.83 -16.77 8.48
C ALA A 408 31.60 -16.52 7.17
N PHE A 409 31.17 -17.08 6.03
CA PHE A 409 31.95 -17.07 4.80
C PHE A 409 32.02 -15.66 4.18
N ASN A 410 33.23 -15.14 4.01
CA ASN A 410 33.49 -13.85 3.36
C ASN A 410 34.88 -13.80 2.68
N GLN A 411 35.29 -14.89 2.03
CA GLN A 411 36.62 -15.00 1.41
C GLN A 411 36.62 -14.60 -0.06
N ASP A 412 37.73 -14.00 -0.50
CA ASP A 412 37.88 -13.48 -1.86
C ASP A 412 37.83 -14.59 -2.93
N ILE A 413 36.83 -14.48 -3.81
CA ILE A 413 36.55 -15.39 -4.92
C ILE A 413 36.43 -14.64 -6.26
N ARG A 414 36.95 -13.41 -6.34
CA ARG A 414 36.82 -12.54 -7.53
C ARG A 414 37.43 -13.14 -8.81
N ASN A 415 38.40 -14.03 -8.67
CA ASN A 415 39.16 -14.63 -9.77
C ASN A 415 38.57 -15.94 -10.29
N TRP A 416 37.46 -16.42 -9.73
CA TRP A 416 36.79 -17.63 -10.21
C TRP A 416 36.26 -17.47 -11.63
N ASN A 417 36.56 -18.44 -12.49
CA ASN A 417 35.95 -18.54 -13.81
C ASN A 417 34.65 -19.33 -13.76
N VAL A 418 33.53 -18.63 -13.64
CA VAL A 418 32.19 -19.24 -13.56
C VAL A 418 31.47 -19.35 -14.92
N SER A 419 32.19 -19.22 -16.05
CA SER A 419 31.58 -19.13 -17.38
C SER A 419 30.79 -20.37 -17.80
N ASN A 420 31.01 -21.53 -17.17
CA ASN A 420 30.29 -22.78 -17.46
C ASN A 420 29.14 -23.07 -16.48
N VAL A 421 28.96 -22.23 -15.45
CA VAL A 421 27.92 -22.42 -14.45
C VAL A 421 26.55 -22.07 -15.04
N THR A 422 25.59 -22.98 -14.88
CA THR A 422 24.20 -22.79 -15.33
C THR A 422 23.23 -22.56 -14.17
N ASP A 423 23.54 -23.06 -12.96
CA ASP A 423 22.70 -22.90 -11.77
C ASP A 423 23.49 -22.32 -10.58
N MET A 424 23.07 -21.14 -10.12
CA MET A 424 23.57 -20.42 -8.93
C MET A 424 22.48 -20.21 -7.87
N SER A 425 21.37 -20.96 -7.95
CA SER A 425 20.26 -20.81 -7.02
C SER A 425 20.70 -21.05 -5.59
N ASN A 426 20.30 -20.16 -4.69
CA ASN A 426 20.65 -20.17 -3.26
C ASN A 426 22.17 -20.12 -2.97
N MET A 427 23.05 -19.81 -3.92
CA MET A 427 24.50 -19.92 -3.71
C MET A 427 24.99 -19.18 -2.45
N PHE A 428 24.46 -17.98 -2.17
CA PHE A 428 24.75 -17.17 -0.97
C PHE A 428 23.50 -16.88 -0.13
N ASN A 429 22.49 -17.77 -0.17
CA ASN A 429 21.29 -17.62 0.64
C ASN A 429 21.67 -17.64 2.14
N GLN A 430 21.26 -16.62 2.90
CA GLN A 430 21.57 -16.46 4.31
C GLN A 430 23.07 -16.52 4.64
N THR A 431 23.95 -16.22 3.69
CA THR A 431 25.40 -16.04 3.90
C THR A 431 25.63 -14.62 4.43
N THR A 432 25.23 -14.38 5.67
CA THR A 432 25.03 -13.03 6.22
C THR A 432 26.28 -12.14 6.26
N ALA A 433 27.49 -12.72 6.28
CA ALA A 433 28.76 -12.00 6.28
C ALA A 433 29.36 -11.73 4.89
N PHE A 434 28.80 -12.30 3.82
CA PHE A 434 29.40 -12.26 2.49
C PHE A 434 29.25 -10.89 1.82
N ASP A 435 30.38 -10.30 1.43
CA ASP A 435 30.46 -8.98 0.77
C ASP A 435 31.71 -8.88 -0.15
N GLN A 436 31.96 -9.91 -0.97
CA GLN A 436 33.15 -9.96 -1.84
C GLN A 436 32.85 -9.53 -3.28
N ALA A 437 33.79 -8.82 -3.89
CA ALA A 437 33.67 -8.27 -5.24
C ALA A 437 33.60 -9.36 -6.31
N ILE A 438 32.39 -9.66 -6.78
CA ILE A 438 32.08 -10.67 -7.81
C ILE A 438 31.58 -10.06 -9.14
N GLY A 439 31.62 -8.74 -9.28
CA GLY A 439 31.15 -8.03 -10.48
C GLY A 439 31.86 -8.43 -11.80
N ASN A 440 33.07 -9.00 -11.71
CA ASN A 440 33.85 -9.46 -12.87
C ASN A 440 33.51 -10.87 -13.36
N TRP A 441 32.60 -11.57 -12.68
CA TRP A 441 32.19 -12.92 -13.07
C TRP A 441 31.44 -12.93 -14.42
N ASN A 442 31.78 -13.89 -15.27
CA ASN A 442 31.02 -14.15 -16.49
C ASN A 442 29.82 -15.08 -16.20
N VAL A 443 28.65 -14.49 -15.98
CA VAL A 443 27.40 -15.21 -15.68
C VAL A 443 26.53 -15.48 -16.93
N SER A 444 27.08 -15.35 -18.15
CA SER A 444 26.29 -15.38 -19.38
C SER A 444 25.56 -16.70 -19.66
N ASN A 445 25.97 -17.81 -19.02
CA ASN A 445 25.36 -19.13 -19.16
C ASN A 445 24.42 -19.48 -18.00
N VAL A 446 24.29 -18.62 -16.99
CA VAL A 446 23.44 -18.88 -15.83
C VAL A 446 21.97 -18.73 -16.22
N THR A 447 21.18 -19.76 -15.93
CA THR A 447 19.73 -19.76 -16.20
C THR A 447 18.89 -19.59 -14.93
N ASN A 448 19.45 -19.89 -13.75
CA ASN A 448 18.74 -19.84 -12.46
C ASN A 448 19.57 -19.09 -11.40
N MET A 449 19.05 -17.96 -10.91
CA MET A 449 19.63 -17.13 -9.83
C MET A 449 18.66 -17.01 -8.64
N SER A 450 17.66 -17.89 -8.54
CA SER A 450 16.66 -17.81 -7.47
C SER A 450 17.30 -17.86 -6.09
N ASN A 451 16.92 -16.93 -5.22
CA ASN A 451 17.40 -16.76 -3.85
C ASN A 451 18.93 -16.63 -3.71
N MET A 452 19.68 -16.27 -4.76
CA MET A 452 21.15 -16.26 -4.72
C MET A 452 21.70 -15.43 -3.55
N PHE A 453 21.11 -14.28 -3.23
CA PHE A 453 21.48 -13.39 -2.12
C PHE A 453 20.36 -13.17 -1.11
N ASN A 454 19.36 -14.08 -1.05
CA ASN A 454 18.27 -13.94 -0.08
C ASN A 454 18.85 -13.93 1.35
N GLN A 455 18.56 -12.90 2.13
CA GLN A 455 19.10 -12.65 3.48
C GLN A 455 20.64 -12.60 3.56
N ALA A 456 21.35 -12.33 2.45
CA ALA A 456 22.76 -11.97 2.47
C ALA A 456 22.89 -10.50 2.94
N THR A 457 22.69 -10.28 4.24
CA THR A 457 22.44 -8.94 4.80
C THR A 457 23.61 -7.96 4.65
N ALA A 458 24.83 -8.44 4.47
CA ALA A 458 26.02 -7.60 4.29
C ALA A 458 26.38 -7.33 2.82
N PHE A 459 25.77 -8.02 1.86
CA PHE A 459 26.17 -7.95 0.46
C PHE A 459 25.82 -6.59 -0.15
N ASP A 460 26.84 -5.82 -0.55
CA ASP A 460 26.71 -4.50 -1.19
C ASP A 460 27.78 -4.29 -2.27
N GLN A 461 27.90 -5.25 -3.18
CA GLN A 461 28.89 -5.21 -4.26
C GLN A 461 28.27 -4.85 -5.61
N ASP A 462 29.03 -4.13 -6.44
CA ASP A 462 28.62 -3.78 -7.79
C ASP A 462 28.63 -5.01 -8.72
N ILE A 463 27.45 -5.34 -9.24
CA ILE A 463 27.18 -6.43 -10.19
C ILE A 463 26.48 -5.92 -11.45
N SER A 464 26.57 -4.62 -11.71
CA SER A 464 25.96 -3.99 -12.89
C SER A 464 26.45 -4.61 -14.20
N ASN A 465 27.70 -5.08 -14.27
CA ASN A 465 28.30 -5.62 -15.49
C ASN A 465 27.88 -7.06 -15.85
N TRP A 466 27.03 -7.70 -15.06
CA TRP A 466 26.59 -9.07 -15.32
C TRP A 466 25.71 -9.18 -16.57
N ASN A 467 26.01 -10.17 -17.42
CA ASN A 467 25.15 -10.52 -18.55
C ASN A 467 24.07 -11.52 -18.12
N THR A 468 22.86 -11.03 -17.86
CA THR A 468 21.72 -11.83 -17.38
C THR A 468 20.82 -12.37 -18.51
N SER A 469 21.24 -12.30 -19.78
CA SER A 469 20.34 -12.55 -20.93
C SER A 469 19.75 -13.96 -21.02
N HIS A 470 20.32 -14.94 -20.31
CA HIS A 470 19.82 -16.33 -20.25
C HIS A 470 19.11 -16.68 -18.94
N VAL A 471 19.05 -15.75 -17.98
CA VAL A 471 18.41 -15.99 -16.69
C VAL A 471 16.90 -16.06 -16.90
N THR A 472 16.30 -17.16 -16.44
CA THR A 472 14.84 -17.38 -16.52
C THR A 472 14.14 -17.26 -15.16
N ASN A 473 14.89 -17.40 -14.05
CA ASN A 473 14.36 -17.32 -12.69
C ASN A 473 15.25 -16.46 -11.78
N MET A 474 14.68 -15.35 -11.30
CA MET A 474 15.28 -14.41 -10.34
C MET A 474 14.46 -14.31 -9.02
N SER A 475 13.56 -15.27 -8.79
CA SER A 475 12.69 -15.24 -7.61
C SER A 475 13.51 -15.18 -6.31
N GLY A 476 13.17 -14.24 -5.43
CA GLY A 476 13.83 -14.04 -4.14
C GLY A 476 15.30 -13.62 -4.19
N MET A 477 15.88 -13.29 -5.35
CA MET A 477 17.34 -13.09 -5.50
C MET A 477 17.94 -12.12 -4.48
N PHE A 478 17.26 -11.01 -4.16
CA PHE A 478 17.69 -9.99 -3.18
C PHE A 478 16.70 -9.83 -2.03
N SER A 479 15.89 -10.84 -1.75
CA SER A 479 14.93 -10.80 -0.63
C SER A 479 15.69 -10.60 0.68
N ALA A 480 15.35 -9.56 1.45
CA ALA A 480 16.02 -9.19 2.71
C ALA A 480 17.55 -8.96 2.62
N ALA A 481 18.10 -8.70 1.42
CA ALA A 481 19.48 -8.28 1.21
C ALA A 481 19.65 -6.79 1.51
N ASN A 482 19.50 -6.41 2.79
CA ASN A 482 19.28 -5.02 3.20
C ASN A 482 20.47 -4.06 2.99
N ALA A 483 21.67 -4.53 2.70
CA ALA A 483 22.77 -3.66 2.31
C ALA A 483 22.73 -3.30 0.81
N PHE A 484 22.20 -4.19 -0.03
CA PHE A 484 22.29 -4.07 -1.49
C PHE A 484 21.42 -2.95 -2.05
N ASN A 485 22.07 -1.93 -2.62
CA ASN A 485 21.39 -0.84 -3.34
C ASN A 485 22.18 -0.38 -4.59
N HIS A 486 22.93 -1.28 -5.23
CA HIS A 486 23.68 -1.00 -6.45
C HIS A 486 22.81 -1.04 -7.72
N SER A 487 23.17 -0.23 -8.72
CA SER A 487 22.41 -0.12 -9.96
C SER A 487 22.44 -1.43 -10.78
N ILE A 488 21.25 -1.89 -11.19
CA ILE A 488 21.03 -3.10 -11.99
C ILE A 488 20.11 -2.84 -13.20
N GLY A 489 19.81 -1.56 -13.49
CA GLY A 489 18.91 -1.17 -14.57
C GLY A 489 19.41 -1.53 -15.98
N ASN A 490 20.70 -1.86 -16.12
CA ASN A 490 21.33 -2.27 -17.38
C ASN A 490 21.28 -3.79 -17.63
N TRP A 491 20.73 -4.58 -16.69
CA TRP A 491 20.55 -6.02 -16.87
C TRP A 491 19.56 -6.33 -17.99
N VAL A 492 19.85 -7.40 -18.74
CA VAL A 492 18.97 -7.93 -19.79
C VAL A 492 18.06 -8.98 -19.16
N VAL A 493 16.80 -8.63 -18.89
CA VAL A 493 15.84 -9.49 -18.19
C VAL A 493 14.73 -10.06 -19.08
N SER A 494 14.85 -9.89 -20.41
CA SER A 494 13.82 -10.29 -21.39
C SER A 494 13.55 -11.81 -21.44
N ALA A 495 14.43 -12.64 -20.88
CA ALA A 495 14.25 -14.09 -20.76
C ALA A 495 13.64 -14.52 -19.40
N VAL A 496 13.51 -13.60 -18.44
CA VAL A 496 13.05 -13.91 -17.10
C VAL A 496 11.55 -14.18 -17.11
N VAL A 497 11.14 -15.29 -16.49
CA VAL A 497 9.74 -15.72 -16.36
C VAL A 497 9.22 -15.51 -14.94
N ASN A 498 10.09 -15.59 -13.92
CA ASN A 498 9.73 -15.50 -12.52
C ASN A 498 10.63 -14.50 -11.75
N MET A 499 10.00 -13.43 -11.22
CA MET A 499 10.61 -12.41 -10.36
C MET A 499 9.90 -12.31 -8.99
N SER A 500 9.11 -13.33 -8.60
CA SER A 500 8.41 -13.32 -7.32
C SER A 500 9.36 -13.09 -6.15
N ASN A 501 8.97 -12.21 -5.22
CA ASN A 501 9.74 -11.85 -4.03
C ASN A 501 11.18 -11.33 -4.28
N MET A 502 11.56 -10.93 -5.50
CA MET A 502 12.95 -10.55 -5.81
C MET A 502 13.55 -9.52 -4.84
N PHE A 503 12.77 -8.51 -4.43
CA PHE A 503 13.15 -7.49 -3.45
C PHE A 503 12.28 -7.53 -2.18
N ASN A 504 11.67 -8.68 -1.87
CA ASN A 504 10.84 -8.81 -0.67
C ASN A 504 11.66 -8.49 0.59
N ASN A 505 11.18 -7.57 1.43
CA ASN A 505 11.83 -7.11 2.65
C ASN A 505 13.24 -6.54 2.43
N ASN A 506 13.59 -6.15 1.20
CA ASN A 506 14.81 -5.38 0.93
C ASN A 506 14.53 -3.90 1.23
N THR A 507 14.91 -3.46 2.43
CA THR A 507 14.48 -2.17 2.97
C THR A 507 15.21 -0.96 2.39
N THR A 508 16.30 -1.16 1.65
CA THR A 508 17.17 -0.09 1.13
C THR A 508 17.15 0.04 -0.39
N PHE A 509 16.78 -1.00 -1.13
CA PHE A 509 16.79 -0.98 -2.59
C PHE A 509 15.83 0.07 -3.17
N ASN A 510 16.38 0.98 -3.97
CA ASN A 510 15.63 2.04 -4.64
C ASN A 510 16.30 2.47 -5.96
N GLN A 511 16.88 1.54 -6.71
CA GLN A 511 17.58 1.82 -7.97
C GLN A 511 16.65 1.78 -9.19
N ASP A 512 16.97 2.58 -10.20
CA ASP A 512 16.20 2.66 -11.44
C ASP A 512 16.25 1.33 -12.22
N ILE A 513 15.07 0.79 -12.48
CA ILE A 513 14.79 -0.45 -13.22
C ILE A 513 13.71 -0.23 -14.29
N SER A 514 13.47 1.04 -14.65
CA SER A 514 12.44 1.45 -15.62
C SER A 514 12.65 0.84 -17.01
N ASN A 515 13.91 0.57 -17.38
CA ASN A 515 14.32 0.06 -18.70
C ASN A 515 14.22 -1.47 -18.85
N TRP A 516 13.79 -2.18 -17.81
CA TRP A 516 13.65 -3.64 -17.88
C TRP A 516 12.50 -4.06 -18.80
N ASP A 517 12.80 -4.93 -19.77
CA ASP A 517 11.79 -5.63 -20.55
C ASP A 517 11.25 -6.83 -19.76
N ILE A 518 10.13 -6.63 -19.08
CA ILE A 518 9.45 -7.64 -18.29
C ILE A 518 8.33 -8.37 -19.06
N SER A 519 8.23 -8.20 -20.39
CA SER A 519 7.11 -8.71 -21.18
C SER A 519 6.94 -10.24 -21.09
N HIS A 520 7.98 -10.99 -20.76
CA HIS A 520 7.92 -12.46 -20.60
C HIS A 520 7.68 -12.92 -19.16
N VAL A 521 7.65 -11.99 -18.20
CA VAL A 521 7.44 -12.32 -16.79
C VAL A 521 5.98 -12.69 -16.57
N THR A 522 5.75 -13.83 -15.91
CA THR A 522 4.40 -14.33 -15.60
C THR A 522 4.09 -14.31 -14.10
N ASN A 523 5.13 -14.17 -13.26
CA ASN A 523 5.00 -14.14 -11.80
C ASN A 523 5.88 -13.05 -11.16
N MET A 524 5.24 -12.06 -10.54
CA MET A 524 5.84 -10.97 -9.77
C MET A 524 5.23 -10.84 -8.37
N ALA A 525 4.59 -11.90 -7.87
CA ALA A 525 3.97 -11.91 -6.55
C ALA A 525 4.98 -11.49 -5.46
N GLY A 526 4.61 -10.49 -4.66
CA GLY A 526 5.45 -9.98 -3.58
C GLY A 526 6.79 -9.34 -4.00
N MET A 527 7.00 -8.98 -5.27
CA MET A 527 8.31 -8.49 -5.75
C MET A 527 8.89 -7.35 -4.90
N PHE A 528 8.07 -6.38 -4.48
CA PHE A 528 8.45 -5.24 -3.63
C PHE A 528 7.74 -5.26 -2.27
N LYS A 529 7.27 -6.42 -1.82
CA LYS A 529 6.68 -6.57 -0.49
C LYS A 529 7.70 -6.11 0.57
N LYS A 530 7.33 -5.24 1.50
CA LYS A 530 8.21 -4.69 2.55
C LYS A 530 9.46 -3.96 2.02
N ALA A 531 9.51 -3.58 0.74
CA ALA A 531 10.59 -2.78 0.18
C ALA A 531 10.41 -1.31 0.56
N THR A 532 10.76 -0.96 1.80
CA THR A 532 10.37 0.31 2.43
C THR A 532 10.92 1.57 1.75
N ALA A 533 12.05 1.47 1.06
CA ALA A 533 12.68 2.58 0.33
C ALA A 533 12.24 2.70 -1.13
N PHE A 534 11.60 1.68 -1.70
CA PHE A 534 11.37 1.59 -3.14
C PHE A 534 10.29 2.57 -3.63
N ASN A 535 10.64 3.42 -4.58
CA ASN A 535 9.74 4.40 -5.20
C ASN A 535 10.18 4.80 -6.63
N GLN A 536 10.68 3.84 -7.43
CA GLN A 536 11.17 4.10 -8.79
C GLN A 536 10.11 3.97 -9.88
N ASN A 537 10.24 4.74 -10.96
CA ASN A 537 9.24 4.80 -12.03
C ASN A 537 9.22 3.49 -12.84
N ILE A 538 8.13 2.73 -12.67
CA ILE A 538 7.88 1.45 -13.35
C ILE A 538 6.61 1.49 -14.23
N GLY A 539 6.10 2.69 -14.53
CA GLY A 539 4.86 2.86 -15.30
C GLY A 539 4.95 2.37 -16.75
N LEU A 540 6.17 2.22 -17.29
CA LEU A 540 6.43 1.78 -18.67
C LEU A 540 6.53 0.25 -18.82
N TRP A 541 6.46 -0.51 -17.73
CA TRP A 541 6.54 -1.96 -17.77
C TRP A 541 5.33 -2.59 -18.46
N ASP A 542 5.59 -3.59 -19.33
CA ASP A 542 4.54 -4.43 -19.91
C ASP A 542 4.18 -5.57 -18.95
N VAL A 543 3.12 -5.36 -18.17
CA VAL A 543 2.59 -6.33 -17.20
C VAL A 543 1.48 -7.23 -17.78
N SER A 544 1.25 -7.20 -19.10
CA SER A 544 0.08 -7.83 -19.72
C SER A 544 0.06 -9.37 -19.60
N ASN A 545 1.20 -10.01 -19.34
CA ASN A 545 1.31 -11.46 -19.17
C ASN A 545 1.15 -11.94 -17.72
N LEU A 546 0.93 -11.03 -16.75
CA LEU A 546 0.73 -11.39 -15.35
C LEU A 546 -0.69 -11.91 -15.10
N SER A 547 -0.79 -13.02 -14.36
CA SER A 547 -2.07 -13.54 -13.86
C SER A 547 -2.33 -13.17 -12.38
N SER A 548 -1.30 -12.86 -11.61
CA SER A 548 -1.38 -12.44 -10.21
C SER A 548 -0.44 -11.27 -9.94
N MET A 549 -0.94 -10.27 -9.21
CA MET A 549 -0.18 -9.15 -8.65
C MET A 549 -0.23 -9.15 -7.12
N SER A 550 -0.51 -10.33 -6.54
CA SER A 550 -0.65 -10.53 -5.10
C SER A 550 0.54 -9.97 -4.33
N GLU A 551 0.24 -9.16 -3.31
CA GLU A 551 1.22 -8.59 -2.38
C GLU A 551 2.36 -7.74 -3.00
N MET A 552 2.26 -7.33 -4.28
CA MET A 552 3.38 -6.72 -5.01
C MET A 552 4.04 -5.53 -4.29
N PHE A 553 3.25 -4.64 -3.68
CA PHE A 553 3.69 -3.47 -2.90
C PHE A 553 3.22 -3.52 -1.44
N ARG A 554 2.91 -4.72 -0.93
CA ARG A 554 2.48 -4.88 0.46
C ARG A 554 3.55 -4.36 1.41
N GLU A 555 3.21 -3.45 2.30
CA GLU A 555 4.08 -2.82 3.29
C GLU A 555 5.24 -2.02 2.64
N ALA A 556 5.01 -1.43 1.45
CA ALA A 556 5.91 -0.49 0.79
C ALA A 556 5.42 0.96 0.97
N PRO A 557 5.62 1.59 2.14
CA PRO A 557 4.97 2.84 2.53
C PRO A 557 5.32 4.06 1.64
N LEU A 558 6.47 4.06 0.97
CA LEU A 558 6.92 5.18 0.12
C LEU A 558 6.51 5.06 -1.35
N PHE A 559 6.01 3.91 -1.79
CA PHE A 559 5.70 3.68 -3.19
C PHE A 559 4.49 4.52 -3.63
N ASN A 560 4.69 5.41 -4.62
CA ASN A 560 3.64 6.29 -5.14
C ASN A 560 3.88 6.65 -6.63
N GLN A 561 4.37 5.72 -7.44
CA GLN A 561 4.69 5.96 -8.86
C GLN A 561 3.51 5.68 -9.79
N ASN A 562 3.41 6.45 -10.87
CA ASN A 562 2.31 6.33 -11.82
C ASN A 562 2.35 4.99 -12.56
N ILE A 563 1.37 4.14 -12.28
CA ILE A 563 1.16 2.82 -12.88
C ILE A 563 -0.21 2.72 -13.59
N GLY A 564 -0.86 3.86 -13.83
CA GLY A 564 -2.19 3.91 -14.46
C GLY A 564 -2.22 3.37 -15.89
N THR A 565 -1.06 3.30 -16.54
CA THR A 565 -0.86 2.80 -17.92
C THR A 565 -0.72 1.28 -18.02
N TRP A 566 -0.62 0.56 -16.91
CA TRP A 566 -0.48 -0.89 -16.90
C TRP A 566 -1.70 -1.61 -17.48
N ASN A 567 -1.45 -2.60 -18.35
CA ASN A 567 -2.49 -3.50 -18.83
C ASN A 567 -2.68 -4.67 -17.86
N VAL A 568 -3.68 -4.55 -16.97
CA VAL A 568 -4.00 -5.57 -15.95
C VAL A 568 -5.13 -6.53 -16.35
N SER A 569 -5.57 -6.52 -17.62
CA SER A 569 -6.73 -7.27 -18.12
C SER A 569 -6.64 -8.81 -18.00
N ASN A 570 -5.45 -9.34 -17.71
CA ASN A 570 -5.22 -10.78 -17.48
C ASN A 570 -5.09 -11.16 -16.00
N VAL A 571 -5.04 -10.18 -15.10
CA VAL A 571 -4.85 -10.40 -13.67
C VAL A 571 -6.15 -10.91 -13.03
N THR A 572 -6.08 -12.03 -12.32
CA THR A 572 -7.21 -12.64 -11.61
C THR A 572 -7.11 -12.47 -10.09
N ASP A 573 -5.90 -12.25 -9.56
CA ASP A 573 -5.63 -12.09 -8.13
C ASP A 573 -4.85 -10.80 -7.83
N MET A 574 -5.50 -9.89 -7.09
CA MET A 574 -4.97 -8.59 -6.67
C MET A 574 -4.91 -8.47 -5.14
N ASN A 575 -4.94 -9.61 -4.41
CA ASN A 575 -5.00 -9.58 -2.96
C ASN A 575 -3.81 -8.82 -2.36
N SER A 576 -4.09 -7.94 -1.40
CA SER A 576 -3.09 -7.20 -0.62
C SER A 576 -2.06 -6.41 -1.45
N MET A 577 -2.33 -6.08 -2.72
CA MET A 577 -1.35 -5.45 -3.62
C MET A 577 -0.75 -4.16 -3.04
N PHE A 578 -1.59 -3.31 -2.41
CA PHE A 578 -1.21 -2.03 -1.77
C PHE A 578 -1.46 -2.03 -0.26
N TYR A 579 -1.51 -3.22 0.38
CA TYR A 579 -1.64 -3.34 1.83
C TYR A 579 -0.55 -2.51 2.51
N GLN A 580 -0.86 -1.54 3.37
CA GLN A 580 0.07 -0.62 4.03
C GLN A 580 0.98 0.19 3.09
N ALA A 581 0.62 0.36 1.82
CA ALA A 581 1.28 1.33 0.93
C ALA A 581 0.74 2.74 1.23
N THR A 582 1.12 3.31 2.37
CA THR A 582 0.48 4.50 2.97
C THR A 582 0.55 5.76 2.10
N ALA A 583 1.57 5.92 1.25
CA ALA A 583 1.71 7.05 0.33
C ALA A 583 0.99 6.86 -1.02
N PHE A 584 0.53 5.66 -1.35
CA PHE A 584 0.02 5.35 -2.68
C PHE A 584 -1.32 6.06 -2.96
N ASN A 585 -1.34 6.92 -3.99
CA ASN A 585 -2.53 7.67 -4.42
C ASN A 585 -2.52 7.97 -5.93
N GLN A 586 -2.07 7.04 -6.77
CA GLN A 586 -1.97 7.24 -8.23
C GLN A 586 -3.22 6.78 -8.97
N ASN A 587 -3.59 7.49 -10.04
CA ASN A 587 -4.80 7.20 -10.81
C ASN A 587 -4.71 5.83 -11.52
N ILE A 588 -5.56 4.90 -11.07
CA ILE A 588 -5.72 3.54 -11.58
C ILE A 588 -7.16 3.27 -12.06
N GLY A 589 -7.97 4.31 -12.23
CA GLY A 589 -9.39 4.19 -12.61
C GLY A 589 -9.61 3.58 -13.99
N ASN A 590 -8.59 3.63 -14.86
CA ASN A 590 -8.63 3.09 -16.22
C ASN A 590 -8.22 1.62 -16.34
N TRP A 591 -7.88 0.95 -15.23
CA TRP A 591 -7.53 -0.46 -15.24
C TRP A 591 -8.73 -1.36 -15.61
N ASP A 592 -8.52 -2.30 -16.53
CA ASP A 592 -9.47 -3.38 -16.80
C ASP A 592 -9.30 -4.49 -15.76
N VAL A 593 -10.15 -4.47 -14.73
CA VAL A 593 -10.17 -5.46 -13.66
C VAL A 593 -11.22 -6.56 -13.86
N SER A 594 -11.82 -6.67 -15.06
CA SER A 594 -12.98 -7.54 -15.33
C SER A 594 -12.73 -9.04 -15.17
N LYS A 595 -11.47 -9.47 -15.00
CA LYS A 595 -11.07 -10.86 -14.71
C LYS A 595 -10.71 -11.11 -13.24
N ALA A 596 -10.57 -10.07 -12.43
CA ALA A 596 -10.24 -10.21 -11.03
C ALA A 596 -11.34 -10.99 -10.27
N THR A 597 -10.92 -11.95 -9.45
CA THR A 597 -11.82 -12.74 -8.59
C THR A 597 -11.56 -12.52 -7.10
N ASN A 598 -10.36 -12.04 -6.73
CA ASN A 598 -9.96 -11.74 -5.37
C ASN A 598 -9.31 -10.34 -5.28
N MET A 599 -9.89 -9.46 -4.46
CA MET A 599 -9.37 -8.12 -4.14
C MET A 599 -9.26 -7.90 -2.63
N SER A 600 -9.22 -8.99 -1.85
CA SER A 600 -9.14 -8.90 -0.39
C SER A 600 -7.91 -8.10 0.06
N SER A 601 -8.13 -7.20 1.02
CA SER A 601 -7.09 -6.35 1.62
C SER A 601 -6.27 -5.48 0.65
N MET A 602 -6.71 -5.27 -0.59
CA MET A 602 -5.93 -4.59 -1.63
C MET A 602 -5.41 -3.20 -1.20
N PHE A 603 -6.23 -2.41 -0.51
CA PHE A 603 -5.92 -1.06 0.01
C PHE A 603 -5.96 -0.98 1.55
N TYR A 604 -5.78 -2.11 2.24
CA TYR A 604 -5.73 -2.13 3.70
C TYR A 604 -4.68 -1.14 4.20
N GLN A 605 -5.04 -0.16 5.02
CA GLN A 605 -4.17 0.90 5.54
C GLN A 605 -3.42 1.70 4.45
N ALA A 606 -3.93 1.75 3.21
CA ALA A 606 -3.47 2.70 2.20
C ALA A 606 -4.07 4.09 2.50
N THR A 607 -3.57 4.75 3.54
CA THR A 607 -4.21 5.91 4.18
C THR A 607 -4.38 7.13 3.27
N ALA A 608 -3.53 7.30 2.26
CA ALA A 608 -3.61 8.39 1.28
C ALA A 608 -4.49 8.09 0.05
N PHE A 609 -4.89 6.82 -0.17
CA PHE A 609 -5.55 6.41 -1.40
C PHE A 609 -6.99 6.98 -1.49
N ASN A 610 -7.26 7.78 -2.52
CA ASN A 610 -8.59 8.36 -2.78
C ASN A 610 -8.86 8.58 -4.28
N GLN A 611 -8.38 7.67 -5.15
CA GLN A 611 -8.53 7.79 -6.61
C GLN A 611 -9.84 7.17 -7.11
N ASN A 612 -10.46 7.78 -8.11
CA ASN A 612 -11.73 7.33 -8.67
C ASN A 612 -11.58 5.95 -9.35
N ILE A 613 -12.27 4.94 -8.79
CA ILE A 613 -12.32 3.56 -9.26
C ILE A 613 -13.77 3.08 -9.52
N GLY A 614 -14.72 4.02 -9.61
CA GLY A 614 -16.14 3.72 -9.79
C GLY A 614 -16.46 3.00 -11.11
N ASN A 615 -15.58 3.13 -12.12
CA ASN A 615 -15.74 2.53 -13.45
C ASN A 615 -15.21 1.09 -13.55
N TRP A 616 -14.64 0.52 -12.49
CA TRP A 616 -14.14 -0.85 -12.49
C TRP A 616 -15.26 -1.88 -12.65
N ASP A 617 -15.08 -2.83 -13.57
CA ASP A 617 -15.93 -4.03 -13.66
C ASP A 617 -15.50 -5.07 -12.61
N VAL A 618 -16.19 -5.07 -11.47
CA VAL A 618 -15.96 -6.01 -10.37
C VAL A 618 -16.91 -7.22 -10.37
N SER A 619 -17.66 -7.45 -11.46
CA SER A 619 -18.73 -8.46 -11.57
C SER A 619 -18.27 -9.92 -11.40
N LYS A 620 -16.95 -10.18 -11.39
CA LYS A 620 -16.36 -11.50 -11.13
C LYS A 620 -15.71 -11.63 -9.75
N VAL A 621 -15.60 -10.54 -8.99
CA VAL A 621 -14.98 -10.56 -7.66
C VAL A 621 -15.87 -11.33 -6.70
N THR A 622 -15.27 -12.23 -5.92
CA THR A 622 -15.96 -13.06 -4.93
C THR A 622 -15.57 -12.71 -3.49
N ASN A 623 -14.41 -12.08 -3.31
CA ASN A 623 -13.86 -11.71 -2.01
C ASN A 623 -13.30 -10.27 -2.02
N MET A 624 -13.89 -9.40 -1.18
CA MET A 624 -13.49 -8.01 -0.93
C MET A 624 -13.20 -7.75 0.56
N SER A 625 -12.97 -8.81 1.36
CA SER A 625 -12.73 -8.66 2.80
C SER A 625 -11.57 -7.71 3.07
N SER A 626 -11.79 -6.75 3.96
CA SER A 626 -10.79 -5.76 4.38
C SER A 626 -10.18 -4.89 3.27
N MET A 627 -10.80 -4.82 2.08
CA MET A 627 -10.24 -4.11 0.92
C MET A 627 -9.82 -2.65 1.22
N PHE A 628 -10.62 -1.91 1.99
CA PHE A 628 -10.38 -0.52 2.39
C PHE A 628 -10.26 -0.35 3.92
N TYR A 629 -9.89 -1.41 4.65
CA TYR A 629 -9.69 -1.34 6.10
C TYR A 629 -8.70 -0.21 6.42
N GLN A 630 -9.10 0.78 7.22
CA GLN A 630 -8.29 1.96 7.57
C GLN A 630 -7.73 2.75 6.38
N ALA A 631 -8.35 2.68 5.20
CA ALA A 631 -8.08 3.61 4.09
C ALA A 631 -8.77 4.96 4.40
N THR A 632 -8.18 5.74 5.31
CA THR A 632 -8.83 6.89 5.96
C THR A 632 -9.24 8.01 5.01
N ALA A 633 -8.55 8.18 3.87
CA ALA A 633 -8.87 9.20 2.87
C ALA A 633 -9.90 8.74 1.82
N PHE A 634 -10.19 7.44 1.72
CA PHE A 634 -10.99 6.90 0.62
C PHE A 634 -12.47 7.28 0.75
N ASN A 635 -12.98 8.02 -0.23
CA ASN A 635 -14.39 8.43 -0.32
C ASN A 635 -14.91 8.54 -1.77
N GLN A 636 -14.49 7.62 -2.65
CA GLN A 636 -14.88 7.68 -4.07
C GLN A 636 -16.18 6.90 -4.33
N ASN A 637 -17.00 7.39 -5.28
CA ASN A 637 -18.27 6.77 -5.63
C ASN A 637 -18.05 5.38 -6.28
N ILE A 638 -18.50 4.34 -5.59
CA ILE A 638 -18.47 2.93 -6.00
C ILE A 638 -19.88 2.30 -5.98
N GLY A 639 -20.93 3.12 -5.93
CA GLY A 639 -22.32 2.65 -5.85
C GLY A 639 -22.77 1.85 -7.09
N ASN A 640 -22.11 2.07 -8.22
CA ASN A 640 -22.40 1.40 -9.51
C ASN A 640 -21.72 0.04 -9.69
N TRP A 641 -20.88 -0.40 -8.73
CA TRP A 641 -20.22 -1.70 -8.82
C TRP A 641 -21.22 -2.87 -8.78
N ASP A 642 -21.05 -3.83 -9.70
CA ASP A 642 -21.75 -5.12 -9.65
C ASP A 642 -21.07 -6.05 -8.64
N VAL A 643 -21.60 -6.05 -7.41
CA VAL A 643 -21.11 -6.91 -6.32
C VAL A 643 -21.92 -8.21 -6.17
N SER A 644 -22.75 -8.58 -7.15
CA SER A 644 -23.68 -9.72 -7.05
C SER A 644 -23.02 -11.09 -6.84
N LYS A 645 -21.71 -11.20 -7.14
CA LYS A 645 -20.91 -12.41 -6.91
C LYS A 645 -20.05 -12.37 -5.65
N VAL A 646 -20.00 -11.25 -4.94
CA VAL A 646 -19.20 -11.11 -3.73
C VAL A 646 -19.87 -11.88 -2.60
N THR A 647 -19.11 -12.71 -1.91
CA THR A 647 -19.61 -13.54 -0.80
C THR A 647 -19.05 -13.12 0.56
N ASN A 648 -17.89 -12.44 0.55
CA ASN A 648 -17.20 -11.94 1.74
C ASN A 648 -16.83 -10.46 1.58
N MET A 649 -17.40 -9.61 2.43
CA MET A 649 -17.11 -8.18 2.60
C MET A 649 -16.77 -7.84 4.06
N GLY A 650 -16.34 -8.84 4.84
CA GLY A 650 -15.99 -8.66 6.25
C GLY A 650 -14.94 -7.57 6.42
N SER A 651 -15.20 -6.62 7.32
CA SER A 651 -14.32 -5.49 7.63
C SER A 651 -13.87 -4.64 6.42
N MET A 652 -14.61 -4.66 5.29
CA MET A 652 -14.21 -4.00 4.04
C MET A 652 -13.87 -2.51 4.23
N PHE A 653 -14.64 -1.78 5.04
CA PHE A 653 -14.46 -0.35 5.34
C PHE A 653 -14.13 -0.10 6.82
N TYR A 654 -13.66 -1.10 7.57
CA TYR A 654 -13.39 -0.93 8.99
C TYR A 654 -12.45 0.25 9.23
N GLN A 655 -12.88 1.25 10.01
CA GLN A 655 -12.15 2.50 10.27
C GLN A 655 -11.71 3.29 9.02
N ALA A 656 -12.39 3.12 7.88
CA ALA A 656 -12.27 4.00 6.72
C ALA A 656 -13.03 5.31 6.99
N THR A 657 -12.50 6.16 7.87
CA THR A 657 -13.23 7.29 8.47
C THR A 657 -13.73 8.33 7.48
N GLY A 658 -13.14 8.43 6.29
CA GLY A 658 -13.59 9.33 5.24
C GLY A 658 -14.72 8.78 4.37
N PHE A 659 -15.08 7.50 4.48
CA PHE A 659 -16.02 6.84 3.57
C PHE A 659 -17.49 7.17 3.89
N ASP A 660 -18.17 7.83 2.96
CA ASP A 660 -19.59 8.18 3.03
C ASP A 660 -20.22 8.22 1.62
N GLN A 661 -20.48 7.04 1.04
CA GLN A 661 -21.04 6.89 -0.31
C GLN A 661 -22.33 6.07 -0.34
N ASN A 662 -23.18 6.33 -1.33
CA ASN A 662 -24.43 5.60 -1.53
C ASN A 662 -24.18 4.18 -2.09
N LEU A 663 -24.52 3.15 -1.31
CA LEU A 663 -24.38 1.73 -1.69
C LEU A 663 -25.72 0.99 -1.84
N GLY A 664 -26.84 1.73 -1.94
CA GLY A 664 -28.19 1.14 -2.03
C GLY A 664 -28.43 0.28 -3.26
N ALA A 665 -27.70 0.53 -4.34
CA ALA A 665 -27.83 -0.23 -5.58
C ALA A 665 -27.14 -1.61 -5.54
N TRP A 666 -26.24 -1.85 -4.58
CA TRP A 666 -25.48 -3.09 -4.47
C TRP A 666 -26.37 -4.32 -4.27
N ASP A 667 -26.12 -5.37 -5.06
CA ASP A 667 -26.77 -6.66 -4.88
C ASP A 667 -25.98 -7.53 -3.88
N VAL A 668 -26.40 -7.50 -2.61
CA VAL A 668 -25.78 -8.27 -1.52
C VAL A 668 -26.48 -9.61 -1.25
N SER A 669 -27.29 -10.10 -2.19
CA SER A 669 -28.22 -11.24 -1.96
C SER A 669 -27.52 -12.53 -1.52
N ILE A 670 -26.28 -12.76 -1.96
CA ILE A 670 -25.52 -13.99 -1.65
C ILE A 670 -24.46 -13.83 -0.56
N VAL A 671 -24.25 -12.61 -0.05
CA VAL A 671 -23.19 -12.33 0.92
C VAL A 671 -23.48 -13.07 2.23
N PHE A 672 -22.46 -13.71 2.81
CA PHE A 672 -22.60 -14.38 4.10
C PHE A 672 -21.66 -13.84 5.19
N ILE A 673 -20.59 -13.12 4.83
CA ILE A 673 -19.68 -12.44 5.78
C ILE A 673 -19.73 -10.93 5.55
N MET A 674 -20.37 -10.19 6.46
CA MET A 674 -20.36 -8.71 6.53
C MET A 674 -19.99 -8.17 7.92
N THR A 675 -19.41 -9.03 8.76
CA THR A 675 -19.02 -8.65 10.12
C THR A 675 -18.04 -7.47 10.10
N ASN A 676 -18.30 -6.47 10.94
CA ASN A 676 -17.46 -5.27 11.12
C ASN A 676 -17.26 -4.40 9.86
N MET A 677 -18.08 -4.55 8.82
CA MET A 677 -17.89 -3.85 7.53
C MET A 677 -17.67 -2.34 7.68
N PHE A 678 -18.49 -1.65 8.48
CA PHE A 678 -18.40 -0.20 8.74
C PHE A 678 -18.07 0.13 10.20
N SER A 679 -17.48 -0.78 10.97
CA SER A 679 -17.11 -0.46 12.35
C SER A 679 -16.05 0.66 12.36
N GLY A 680 -16.32 1.75 13.10
CA GLY A 680 -15.49 2.96 13.07
C GLY A 680 -15.75 3.90 11.89
N VAL A 681 -16.79 3.63 11.08
CA VAL A 681 -17.29 4.50 10.02
C VAL A 681 -18.67 5.04 10.41
N THR A 682 -18.98 6.25 9.96
CA THR A 682 -20.31 6.86 10.10
C THR A 682 -20.76 7.29 8.72
N LEU A 683 -21.60 6.47 8.07
CA LEU A 683 -22.28 6.90 6.86
C LEU A 683 -23.28 8.00 7.24
N SER A 684 -23.43 8.99 6.38
CA SER A 684 -24.54 9.92 6.47
C SER A 684 -25.85 9.15 6.42
N THR A 685 -26.86 9.66 7.13
CA THR A 685 -28.15 8.98 7.17
C THR A 685 -28.79 8.85 5.80
N ALA A 686 -28.59 9.81 4.88
CA ALA A 686 -29.08 9.68 3.50
C ALA A 686 -28.49 8.43 2.80
N ASN A 687 -27.18 8.21 2.93
CA ASN A 687 -26.51 7.04 2.35
C ASN A 687 -26.90 5.74 3.07
N TYR A 688 -27.05 5.77 4.40
CA TYR A 688 -27.48 4.59 5.15
C TYR A 688 -28.95 4.23 4.88
N ASP A 689 -29.83 5.21 4.72
CA ASP A 689 -31.22 5.01 4.32
C ASP A 689 -31.31 4.38 2.93
N ALA A 690 -30.56 4.92 1.96
CA ALA A 690 -30.48 4.36 0.62
C ALA A 690 -29.99 2.90 0.64
N LEU A 691 -28.98 2.59 1.48
CA LEU A 691 -28.50 1.24 1.73
C LEU A 691 -29.61 0.34 2.27
N LEU A 692 -30.28 0.73 3.36
CA LEU A 692 -31.35 -0.05 3.98
C LEU A 692 -32.51 -0.28 3.02
N THR A 693 -32.99 0.77 2.35
CA THR A 693 -34.10 0.72 1.39
C THR A 693 -33.75 -0.15 0.19
N GLY A 694 -32.58 0.06 -0.42
CA GLY A 694 -32.14 -0.70 -1.59
C GLY A 694 -31.95 -2.18 -1.30
N TRP A 695 -31.31 -2.53 -0.18
CA TRP A 695 -31.05 -3.91 0.18
C TRP A 695 -32.32 -4.64 0.63
N SER A 696 -33.18 -4.00 1.43
CA SER A 696 -34.44 -4.61 1.90
C SER A 696 -35.41 -4.96 0.77
N ALA A 697 -35.30 -4.31 -0.38
CA ALA A 697 -36.09 -4.60 -1.58
C ALA A 697 -35.63 -5.86 -2.34
N ARG A 698 -34.49 -6.46 -1.98
CA ARG A 698 -33.93 -7.66 -2.62
C ARG A 698 -34.35 -8.94 -1.88
N THR A 699 -34.12 -10.09 -2.52
CA THR A 699 -34.23 -11.41 -1.87
C THR A 699 -32.89 -11.78 -1.25
N LEU A 700 -32.78 -11.61 0.07
CA LEU A 700 -31.51 -11.73 0.78
C LEU A 700 -31.35 -13.08 1.50
N ARG A 701 -30.10 -13.44 1.78
CA ARG A 701 -29.78 -14.55 2.68
C ARG A 701 -30.12 -14.20 4.13
N SER A 702 -30.61 -15.17 4.89
CA SER A 702 -30.89 -14.99 6.32
C SER A 702 -29.66 -15.14 7.21
N ASN A 703 -29.72 -14.61 8.44
CA ASN A 703 -28.71 -14.77 9.51
C ASN A 703 -27.35 -14.12 9.21
N VAL A 704 -27.35 -12.96 8.55
CA VAL A 704 -26.11 -12.20 8.31
C VAL A 704 -25.87 -11.22 9.46
N ASN A 705 -24.62 -11.15 9.93
CA ASN A 705 -24.17 -10.14 10.88
C ASN A 705 -23.62 -8.94 10.12
N PHE A 706 -24.29 -7.80 10.24
CA PHE A 706 -23.93 -6.56 9.57
C PHE A 706 -23.65 -5.46 10.62
N ASN A 707 -22.53 -4.77 10.45
CA ASN A 707 -22.15 -3.65 11.32
C ASN A 707 -22.05 -2.40 10.46
N ALA A 708 -22.99 -1.47 10.66
CA ALA A 708 -23.07 -0.17 10.00
C ALA A 708 -22.34 0.94 10.80
N GLY A 709 -21.55 0.58 11.81
CA GLY A 709 -20.81 1.54 12.63
C GLY A 709 -21.74 2.41 13.48
N SER A 710 -21.48 3.71 13.46
CA SER A 710 -22.30 4.72 14.16
C SER A 710 -23.37 5.36 13.27
N SER A 711 -23.59 4.82 12.08
CA SER A 711 -24.56 5.34 11.11
C SER A 711 -25.99 5.28 11.64
N LYS A 712 -26.72 6.39 11.54
CA LYS A 712 -28.13 6.50 11.96
C LYS A 712 -29.06 6.46 10.77
N TYR A 713 -30.26 5.89 10.91
CA TYR A 713 -31.27 5.80 9.85
C TYR A 713 -32.49 6.70 10.14
N SER A 714 -33.15 7.21 9.11
CA SER A 714 -34.36 8.04 9.24
C SER A 714 -35.58 7.23 9.69
N GLN A 715 -36.62 7.92 10.13
CA GLN A 715 -37.91 7.28 10.41
C GLN A 715 -38.51 6.63 9.15
N SER A 716 -38.18 7.14 7.96
CA SER A 716 -38.64 6.58 6.68
C SER A 716 -38.00 5.23 6.35
N ALA A 717 -36.71 5.06 6.68
CA ALA A 717 -35.97 3.81 6.47
C ALA A 717 -36.21 2.76 7.58
N ALA A 718 -36.90 3.12 8.66
CA ALA A 718 -37.19 2.20 9.77
C ALA A 718 -37.91 0.91 9.33
N SER A 719 -38.82 1.01 8.34
CA SER A 719 -39.51 -0.15 7.78
C SER A 719 -38.57 -1.07 6.99
N SER A 720 -37.67 -0.50 6.20
CA SER A 720 -36.63 -1.23 5.47
C SER A 720 -35.67 -1.96 6.41
N ARG A 721 -35.23 -1.31 7.49
CA ARG A 721 -34.40 -1.97 8.52
C ARG A 721 -35.14 -3.11 9.20
N ALA A 722 -36.44 -2.93 9.51
CA ALA A 722 -37.26 -3.97 10.12
C ALA A 722 -37.41 -5.21 9.23
N ILE A 723 -37.45 -5.06 7.90
CA ILE A 723 -37.41 -6.19 6.96
C ILE A 723 -36.10 -6.98 7.09
N LEU A 724 -34.95 -6.30 7.15
CA LEU A 724 -33.65 -6.96 7.30
C LEU A 724 -33.55 -7.74 8.61
N THR A 725 -33.92 -7.13 9.74
CA THR A 725 -33.82 -7.79 11.06
C THR A 725 -34.94 -8.80 11.31
N GLY A 726 -36.12 -8.62 10.72
CA GLY A 726 -37.29 -9.48 10.91
C GLY A 726 -37.36 -10.62 9.90
N THR A 727 -37.59 -10.29 8.62
CA THR A 727 -37.77 -11.28 7.54
C THR A 727 -36.50 -12.09 7.29
N TYR A 728 -35.34 -11.41 7.28
CA TYR A 728 -34.05 -12.07 7.01
C TYR A 728 -33.28 -12.43 8.28
N ASN A 729 -33.77 -12.12 9.48
CA ASN A 729 -33.09 -12.41 10.75
C ASN A 729 -31.62 -11.90 10.78
N TRP A 730 -31.36 -10.72 10.19
CA TRP A 730 -30.04 -10.10 10.27
C TRP A 730 -29.78 -9.53 11.66
N THR A 731 -28.54 -9.64 12.12
CA THR A 731 -28.07 -8.91 13.32
C THR A 731 -27.39 -7.63 12.85
N ILE A 732 -28.04 -6.49 13.06
CA ILE A 732 -27.54 -5.17 12.66
C ILE A 732 -27.04 -4.40 13.88
N THR A 733 -25.78 -3.97 13.86
CA THR A 733 -25.22 -2.99 14.80
C THR A 733 -25.08 -1.65 14.08
N ASP A 734 -25.81 -0.63 14.54
CA ASP A 734 -25.83 0.72 13.97
C ASP A 734 -26.10 1.78 15.05
N GLY A 735 -26.13 3.06 14.67
CA GLY A 735 -26.39 4.20 15.55
C GLY A 735 -27.85 4.38 15.97
N GLY A 736 -28.76 3.50 15.55
CA GLY A 736 -30.19 3.61 15.77
C GLY A 736 -30.88 4.65 14.88
N THR A 737 -32.12 5.02 15.24
CA THR A 737 -32.88 6.03 14.51
C THR A 737 -32.26 7.42 14.71
N ALA A 738 -32.26 8.25 13.66
CA ALA A 738 -31.99 9.68 13.74
C ALA A 738 -32.95 10.35 14.74
N ASN A 739 -32.51 11.42 15.40
CA ASN A 739 -33.41 12.16 16.28
C ASN A 739 -34.37 13.01 15.46
N VAL A 740 -35.58 13.21 15.95
CA VAL A 740 -36.58 14.11 15.34
C VAL A 740 -36.73 15.34 16.23
N PHE A 741 -36.48 16.51 15.66
CA PHE A 741 -36.64 17.81 16.29
C PHE A 741 -37.85 18.52 15.71
N THR A 742 -38.72 19.00 16.58
CA THR A 742 -39.89 19.79 16.21
C THR A 742 -39.69 21.23 16.65
N TRP A 743 -39.89 22.17 15.75
CA TRP A 743 -39.87 23.60 16.09
C TRP A 743 -41.09 23.98 16.93
N ASP A 744 -40.84 24.51 18.13
CA ASP A 744 -41.87 25.06 19.01
C ASP A 744 -41.96 26.59 18.95
N GLY A 745 -40.86 27.26 18.57
CA GLY A 745 -40.77 28.73 18.46
C GLY A 745 -41.09 29.48 19.75
N SER A 746 -40.82 28.89 20.91
CA SER A 746 -41.32 29.39 22.19
C SER A 746 -40.57 30.62 22.74
N GLU A 747 -39.32 30.85 22.34
CA GLU A 747 -38.47 31.95 22.84
C GLU A 747 -38.23 33.05 21.80
N SER A 748 -37.90 32.70 20.55
CA SER A 748 -37.49 33.66 19.53
C SER A 748 -37.62 33.11 18.10
N THR A 749 -37.28 33.92 17.08
CA THR A 749 -37.18 33.46 15.69
C THR A 749 -35.84 32.80 15.34
N ASP A 750 -34.82 32.81 16.22
CA ASP A 750 -33.47 32.33 15.86
C ASP A 750 -33.37 30.79 15.90
N TRP A 751 -33.01 30.18 14.78
CA TRP A 751 -32.81 28.72 14.63
C TRP A 751 -31.89 28.12 15.71
N ASN A 752 -30.88 28.88 16.14
CA ASN A 752 -29.84 28.41 17.04
C ASN A 752 -30.17 28.62 18.53
N THR A 753 -31.37 29.11 18.87
CA THR A 753 -31.84 29.15 20.26
C THR A 753 -32.37 27.76 20.65
N ALA A 754 -31.68 27.07 21.54
CA ALA A 754 -32.02 25.70 21.95
C ALA A 754 -33.44 25.57 22.51
N GLY A 755 -33.95 26.60 23.20
CA GLY A 755 -35.30 26.62 23.76
C GLY A 755 -36.43 26.70 22.72
N ASN A 756 -36.12 26.93 21.43
CA ASN A 756 -37.12 26.91 20.35
C ASN A 756 -37.42 25.49 19.81
N TRP A 757 -36.79 24.47 20.38
CA TRP A 757 -36.89 23.08 19.93
C TRP A 757 -37.42 22.18 21.05
N ASP A 758 -38.28 21.21 20.70
CA ASP A 758 -38.90 20.26 21.64
C ASP A 758 -37.92 19.44 22.49
N GLN A 759 -36.68 19.26 22.01
CA GLN A 759 -35.60 18.57 22.74
C GLN A 759 -34.69 19.52 23.56
N ASN A 760 -34.98 20.82 23.59
CA ASN A 760 -34.17 21.86 24.22
C ASN A 760 -32.69 21.81 23.80
N ALA A 761 -32.46 21.57 22.50
CA ALA A 761 -31.15 21.50 21.85
C ALA A 761 -31.29 21.93 20.39
N VAL A 762 -30.20 22.39 19.76
CA VAL A 762 -30.21 22.80 18.35
C VAL A 762 -29.99 21.57 17.46
N PRO A 763 -30.79 21.35 16.39
CA PRO A 763 -30.59 20.26 15.45
C PRO A 763 -29.21 20.29 14.78
N THR A 764 -28.69 19.09 14.52
CA THR A 764 -27.44 18.87 13.79
C THR A 764 -27.70 18.25 12.41
N ILE A 765 -26.66 18.07 11.60
CA ILE A 765 -26.75 17.44 10.27
C ILE A 765 -27.27 15.98 10.30
N ASN A 766 -27.36 15.37 11.49
CA ASN A 766 -27.84 14.00 11.70
C ASN A 766 -29.29 13.92 12.24
N ASP A 767 -29.97 15.06 12.36
CA ASP A 767 -31.29 15.14 12.98
C ASP A 767 -32.37 15.53 11.95
N GLU A 768 -33.51 14.86 11.99
CA GLU A 768 -34.71 15.22 11.23
C GLU A 768 -35.35 16.45 11.85
N VAL A 769 -35.77 17.41 11.03
CA VAL A 769 -36.42 18.64 11.49
C VAL A 769 -37.82 18.77 10.90
N THR A 770 -38.80 18.99 11.76
CA THR A 770 -40.17 19.38 11.38
C THR A 770 -40.49 20.78 11.86
N ILE A 771 -40.90 21.66 10.95
CA ILE A 771 -41.36 23.02 11.24
C ILE A 771 -42.90 23.06 11.14
N GLY A 772 -43.55 23.21 12.29
CA GLY A 772 -44.99 23.45 12.39
C GLY A 772 -45.32 24.94 12.57
N ASN A 773 -46.61 25.28 12.56
CA ASN A 773 -47.10 26.63 12.79
C ASN A 773 -47.27 26.90 14.30
N ASN A 774 -46.17 26.88 15.04
CA ASN A 774 -46.12 27.10 16.49
C ASN A 774 -45.17 28.27 16.81
N GLY A 775 -45.59 29.16 17.71
CA GLY A 775 -44.73 30.23 18.25
C GLY A 775 -44.21 31.22 17.19
N TYR A 776 -42.95 31.65 17.37
CA TYR A 776 -42.23 32.50 16.43
C TYR A 776 -41.66 31.66 15.28
N ALA A 777 -41.93 32.05 14.02
CA ALA A 777 -41.42 31.33 12.85
C ALA A 777 -39.88 31.41 12.74
N PRO A 778 -39.19 30.31 12.38
CA PRO A 778 -37.74 30.27 12.35
C PRO A 778 -37.13 31.15 11.25
N ILE A 779 -36.02 31.81 11.59
CA ILE A 779 -35.19 32.66 10.74
C ILE A 779 -33.73 32.22 10.86
N ILE A 780 -33.10 31.96 9.72
CA ILE A 780 -31.65 31.68 9.61
C ILE A 780 -30.96 32.94 9.10
N SER A 781 -29.99 33.46 9.85
CA SER A 781 -29.32 34.74 9.60
C SER A 781 -27.85 34.54 9.21
N SER A 782 -27.18 35.59 8.69
CA SER A 782 -25.79 35.51 8.22
C SER A 782 -24.75 35.24 9.31
N SER A 783 -25.11 35.42 10.59
CA SER A 783 -24.23 35.13 11.72
C SER A 783 -24.36 33.71 12.27
N THR A 784 -25.37 32.95 11.85
CA THR A 784 -25.74 31.68 12.50
C THR A 784 -26.04 30.57 11.48
N PRO A 785 -25.08 29.66 11.19
CA PRO A 785 -25.32 28.53 10.30
C PRO A 785 -26.35 27.56 10.91
N ALA A 786 -27.09 26.88 10.04
CA ALA A 786 -28.08 25.87 10.42
C ALA A 786 -27.81 24.55 9.72
N ASN A 787 -27.97 23.45 10.44
CA ASN A 787 -27.83 22.10 9.92
C ASN A 787 -29.07 21.29 10.28
N CYS A 788 -29.55 20.49 9.33
CA CYS A 788 -30.43 19.37 9.61
C CYS A 788 -30.24 18.30 8.56
N MET A 789 -30.60 17.07 8.88
CA MET A 789 -30.55 15.96 7.94
C MET A 789 -31.65 16.06 6.89
N SER A 790 -32.87 16.27 7.36
CA SER A 790 -34.07 16.50 6.55
C SER A 790 -34.86 17.64 7.16
N LEU A 791 -35.50 18.42 6.28
CA LEU A 791 -36.37 19.53 6.66
C LEU A 791 -37.78 19.27 6.11
N SER A 792 -38.78 19.24 6.99
CA SER A 792 -40.19 19.21 6.61
C SER A 792 -40.89 20.45 7.14
N VAL A 793 -41.30 21.36 6.25
CA VAL A 793 -42.10 22.55 6.59
C VAL A 793 -43.57 22.26 6.31
N ASN A 794 -44.42 22.30 7.33
CA ASN A 794 -45.86 22.09 7.18
C ASN A 794 -46.48 23.18 6.29
N ALA A 795 -47.59 22.86 5.62
CA ALA A 795 -48.21 23.73 4.63
C ALA A 795 -48.66 25.11 5.18
N ASP A 796 -48.89 25.21 6.48
CA ASP A 796 -49.27 26.43 7.20
C ASP A 796 -48.12 27.09 7.99
N ALA A 797 -46.90 26.55 7.88
CA ALA A 797 -45.70 27.05 8.53
C ALA A 797 -44.77 27.76 7.53
N SER A 798 -43.74 28.44 8.02
CA SER A 798 -42.72 29.06 7.16
C SER A 798 -41.35 29.04 7.81
N LEU A 799 -40.30 28.88 6.99
CA LEU A 799 -38.90 29.06 7.37
C LEU A 799 -38.31 30.16 6.48
N THR A 800 -37.64 31.15 7.08
CA THR A 800 -36.95 32.21 6.33
C THR A 800 -35.43 32.08 6.45
N ILE A 801 -34.73 32.01 5.32
CA ILE A 801 -33.28 32.14 5.24
C ILE A 801 -32.98 33.55 4.73
N ASN A 802 -32.44 34.40 5.59
CA ASN A 802 -32.08 35.77 5.24
C ASN A 802 -30.83 35.83 4.35
N SER A 803 -30.59 36.98 3.73
CA SER A 803 -29.38 37.22 2.92
C SER A 803 -28.12 36.92 3.72
N GLY A 804 -27.29 36.01 3.21
CA GLY A 804 -26.07 35.53 3.89
C GLY A 804 -26.29 34.41 4.90
N GLY A 805 -27.54 34.06 5.24
CA GLY A 805 -27.87 32.87 6.04
C GLY A 805 -27.52 31.58 5.30
N SER A 806 -27.17 30.54 6.06
CA SER A 806 -26.68 29.28 5.50
C SER A 806 -27.38 28.08 6.15
N LEU A 807 -28.12 27.33 5.35
CA LEU A 807 -28.70 26.04 5.72
C LEU A 807 -28.02 24.94 4.90
N ILE A 808 -27.54 23.89 5.56
CA ILE A 808 -27.14 22.64 4.91
C ILE A 808 -28.11 21.55 5.34
N THR A 809 -28.76 20.94 4.34
CA THR A 809 -29.66 19.79 4.54
C THR A 809 -29.59 18.84 3.36
N ASN A 810 -29.83 17.55 3.62
CA ASN A 810 -29.79 16.51 2.59
C ASN A 810 -31.13 16.36 1.88
N SER A 811 -32.23 16.80 2.51
CA SER A 811 -33.55 16.83 1.87
C SER A 811 -34.44 17.91 2.47
N ALA A 812 -35.32 18.48 1.67
CA ALA A 812 -36.28 19.48 2.13
C ALA A 812 -37.63 19.32 1.43
N THR A 813 -38.70 19.35 2.21
CA THR A 813 -40.10 19.39 1.72
C THR A 813 -40.84 20.56 2.35
N GLY A 814 -41.75 21.16 1.59
CA GLY A 814 -42.48 22.36 1.99
C GLY A 814 -41.79 23.66 1.57
N ALA A 815 -42.55 24.75 1.56
CA ALA A 815 -42.08 26.03 1.04
C ALA A 815 -41.15 26.73 2.03
N VAL A 816 -39.92 27.03 1.58
CA VAL A 816 -38.93 27.84 2.31
C VAL A 816 -38.75 29.17 1.59
N ILE A 817 -38.60 30.24 2.38
CA ILE A 817 -38.37 31.60 1.88
C ILE A 817 -36.87 31.89 1.97
N VAL A 818 -36.18 32.00 0.84
CA VAL A 818 -34.75 32.34 0.76
C VAL A 818 -34.61 33.75 0.22
N LYS A 819 -33.95 34.63 0.97
CA LYS A 819 -33.78 36.04 0.61
C LYS A 819 -32.35 36.33 0.20
N ARG A 820 -32.20 37.18 -0.81
CA ARG A 820 -30.93 37.76 -1.23
C ARG A 820 -31.09 39.27 -1.39
N THR A 821 -30.49 40.03 -0.49
CA THR A 821 -30.50 41.50 -0.51
C THR A 821 -29.23 42.00 -1.20
N GLN A 822 -29.38 42.97 -2.10
CA GLN A 822 -28.25 43.59 -2.80
C GLN A 822 -27.92 44.99 -2.27
N SER A 823 -26.64 45.35 -2.33
CA SER A 823 -26.11 46.70 -2.10
C SER A 823 -25.66 47.32 -3.43
N GLY A 824 -26.18 48.51 -3.79
CA GLY A 824 -25.80 49.28 -4.98
C GLY A 824 -26.80 49.24 -6.15
N THR A 825 -26.75 50.26 -7.02
CA THR A 825 -27.54 50.37 -8.26
C THR A 825 -26.60 50.44 -9.47
N GLY A 826 -27.06 50.01 -10.66
CA GLY A 826 -26.29 50.18 -11.91
C GLY A 826 -25.16 49.18 -12.17
N GLN A 827 -25.09 48.05 -11.45
CA GLN A 827 -24.09 47.00 -11.67
C GLN A 827 -24.72 45.65 -12.03
N TYR A 828 -24.06 44.89 -12.92
CA TYR A 828 -24.46 43.50 -13.22
C TYR A 828 -23.97 42.54 -12.14
N HIS A 829 -24.87 41.76 -11.54
CA HIS A 829 -24.60 40.67 -10.60
C HIS A 829 -24.91 39.33 -11.25
N PHE A 830 -24.27 38.24 -10.80
CA PHE A 830 -24.58 36.89 -11.27
C PHE A 830 -25.29 36.07 -10.19
N LEU A 831 -26.52 35.65 -10.48
CA LEU A 831 -27.46 35.02 -9.57
C LEU A 831 -27.75 33.58 -10.00
N SER A 832 -28.14 32.77 -9.02
CA SER A 832 -28.64 31.41 -9.17
C SER A 832 -29.87 31.20 -8.27
N SER A 833 -30.74 30.26 -8.66
CA SER A 833 -31.90 29.87 -7.85
C SER A 833 -31.52 28.80 -6.82
N PRO A 834 -31.87 28.98 -5.54
CA PRO A 834 -31.74 27.95 -4.50
C PRO A 834 -32.99 27.05 -4.36
N ILE A 835 -34.03 27.30 -5.15
CA ILE A 835 -35.30 26.55 -5.14
C ILE A 835 -35.61 25.97 -6.52
N ASN A 836 -36.37 24.88 -6.52
CA ASN A 836 -36.83 24.23 -7.75
C ASN A 836 -37.83 25.11 -8.51
N ASN A 837 -37.59 25.32 -9.81
CA ASN A 837 -38.48 26.02 -10.74
C ASN A 837 -38.90 27.42 -10.25
N ALA A 838 -37.93 28.23 -9.81
CA ALA A 838 -38.24 29.58 -9.32
C ALA A 838 -38.87 30.44 -10.43
N ASP A 839 -40.11 30.87 -10.21
CA ASP A 839 -40.82 31.78 -11.10
C ASP A 839 -40.32 33.21 -10.88
N LEU A 840 -39.72 33.78 -11.92
CA LEU A 840 -39.10 35.09 -11.91
C LEU A 840 -40.08 36.22 -11.57
N ALA A 841 -41.37 36.06 -11.87
CA ALA A 841 -42.40 37.03 -11.51
C ALA A 841 -42.60 37.15 -9.98
N ASN A 842 -42.24 36.11 -9.22
CA ASN A 842 -42.39 36.07 -7.76
C ASN A 842 -41.09 36.37 -7.00
N ILE A 843 -39.93 36.36 -7.69
CA ILE A 843 -38.62 36.62 -7.08
C ILE A 843 -38.44 38.10 -6.75
N PHE A 844 -38.97 38.97 -7.60
CA PHE A 844 -38.91 40.41 -7.45
C PHE A 844 -40.32 40.99 -7.33
N PRO A 845 -40.59 41.90 -6.38
CA PRO A 845 -41.93 42.44 -6.18
C PRO A 845 -42.42 43.21 -7.43
N GLU A 846 -43.72 43.10 -7.74
CA GLU A 846 -44.34 43.57 -9.02
C GLU A 846 -44.00 45.02 -9.38
N ASN A 847 -43.86 45.89 -8.39
CA ASN A 847 -43.52 47.30 -8.55
C ASN A 847 -42.07 47.58 -8.98
N ASN A 848 -41.21 46.56 -9.04
CA ASN A 848 -39.79 46.69 -9.36
C ASN A 848 -39.37 45.90 -10.61
N GLN A 849 -40.30 45.19 -11.27
CA GLN A 849 -39.99 44.32 -12.42
C GLN A 849 -39.53 45.11 -13.66
N GLU A 850 -39.99 46.36 -13.84
CA GLU A 850 -39.57 47.24 -14.95
C GLU A 850 -38.13 47.77 -14.79
N ASP A 851 -37.58 47.74 -13.58
CA ASP A 851 -36.24 48.25 -13.25
C ASP A 851 -35.17 47.14 -13.19
N ILE A 852 -35.51 45.90 -13.56
CA ILE A 852 -34.61 44.73 -13.52
C ILE A 852 -34.35 44.23 -14.93
N TYR A 853 -33.08 44.09 -15.29
CA TYR A 853 -32.68 43.52 -16.58
C TYR A 853 -31.94 42.20 -16.38
N LEU A 854 -32.63 41.07 -16.59
CA LEU A 854 -32.08 39.71 -16.46
C LEU A 854 -31.61 39.18 -17.81
N ARG A 855 -30.47 38.49 -17.82
CA ARG A 855 -29.81 37.93 -19.00
C ARG A 855 -29.21 36.56 -18.75
N GLN A 856 -29.12 35.74 -19.78
CA GLN A 856 -28.35 34.50 -19.81
C GLN A 856 -27.17 34.62 -20.78
N TYR A 857 -26.12 33.83 -20.54
CA TYR A 857 -25.00 33.72 -21.46
C TYR A 857 -25.26 32.57 -22.44
N ASN A 858 -25.14 32.84 -23.75
CA ASN A 858 -25.24 31.83 -24.80
C ASN A 858 -23.85 31.48 -25.31
N GLU A 859 -23.36 30.27 -24.99
CA GLU A 859 -22.04 29.77 -25.43
C GLU A 859 -21.96 29.58 -26.95
N THR A 860 -23.05 29.20 -27.61
CA THR A 860 -23.06 28.94 -29.06
C THR A 860 -22.76 30.21 -29.87
N THR A 861 -23.23 31.36 -29.39
CA THR A 861 -23.04 32.67 -30.06
C THR A 861 -22.02 33.57 -29.37
N GLY A 862 -21.64 33.30 -28.12
CA GLY A 862 -20.75 34.15 -27.32
C GLY A 862 -21.41 35.45 -26.85
N THR A 863 -22.75 35.50 -26.79
CA THR A 863 -23.51 36.74 -26.51
C THR A 863 -24.37 36.64 -25.25
N TRP A 864 -24.64 37.80 -24.63
CA TRP A 864 -25.64 37.93 -23.58
C TRP A 864 -27.04 38.10 -24.18
N GLU A 865 -27.98 37.25 -23.80
CA GLU A 865 -29.37 37.28 -24.25
C GLU A 865 -30.28 37.73 -23.11
N ASN A 866 -31.24 38.61 -23.40
CA ASN A 866 -32.20 39.07 -22.40
C ASN A 866 -33.30 38.03 -22.16
N ILE A 867 -33.75 37.93 -20.91
CA ILE A 867 -34.85 37.07 -20.50
C ILE A 867 -36.06 37.95 -20.22
N GLU A 868 -37.16 37.73 -20.95
CA GLU A 868 -38.44 38.42 -20.72
C GLU A 868 -39.21 37.77 -19.56
N ILE A 869 -39.88 38.58 -18.74
CA ILE A 869 -40.74 38.12 -17.63
C ILE A 869 -42.16 37.87 -18.19
N PRO A 870 -42.81 36.73 -17.90
CA PRO A 870 -42.42 35.68 -16.94
C PRO A 870 -41.47 34.62 -17.51
N ALA A 871 -40.54 34.16 -16.67
CA ALA A 871 -39.61 33.06 -16.97
C ALA A 871 -39.31 32.24 -15.72
N THR A 872 -38.76 31.03 -15.89
CA THR A 872 -38.36 30.14 -14.79
C THR A 872 -36.85 29.99 -14.75
N LEU A 873 -36.24 30.14 -13.57
CA LEU A 873 -34.81 29.89 -13.40
C LEU A 873 -34.54 28.39 -13.27
N THR A 874 -33.77 27.84 -14.20
CA THR A 874 -33.26 26.46 -14.16
C THR A 874 -32.20 26.27 -13.07
N ASN A 875 -32.29 25.18 -12.32
CA ASN A 875 -31.31 24.81 -11.30
C ASN A 875 -29.90 24.67 -11.88
N GLY A 876 -28.88 25.14 -11.17
CA GLY A 876 -27.47 25.04 -11.55
C GLY A 876 -27.04 25.96 -12.71
N LYS A 877 -27.98 26.63 -13.40
CA LYS A 877 -27.69 27.64 -14.41
C LYS A 877 -27.49 29.00 -13.75
N GLY A 878 -26.46 29.74 -14.19
CA GLY A 878 -26.23 31.11 -13.73
C GLY A 878 -26.89 32.15 -14.63
N TYR A 879 -27.28 33.28 -14.05
CA TYR A 879 -27.94 34.39 -14.74
C TYR A 879 -27.30 35.72 -14.37
N SER A 880 -27.24 36.67 -15.30
CA SER A 880 -26.79 38.04 -15.03
C SER A 880 -27.97 38.97 -14.87
N TYR A 881 -27.95 39.86 -13.88
CA TYR A 881 -28.99 40.86 -13.70
C TYR A 881 -28.46 42.21 -13.21
N ILE A 882 -29.16 43.29 -13.52
CA ILE A 882 -28.84 44.67 -13.08
C ILE A 882 -30.11 45.39 -12.62
N LEU A 883 -29.95 46.30 -11.66
CA LEU A 883 -31.01 47.21 -11.16
C LEU A 883 -30.82 48.62 -11.75
N GLN A 884 -31.76 49.07 -12.58
CA GLN A 884 -31.75 50.39 -13.21
C GLN A 884 -32.40 51.44 -12.27
N SER A 885 -31.58 52.15 -11.50
CA SER A 885 -31.82 53.50 -10.97
C SER A 885 -32.85 53.80 -9.85
N LYS A 886 -33.62 52.85 -9.28
CA LYS A 886 -34.61 53.19 -8.21
C LYS A 886 -34.65 52.41 -6.88
N GLY A 887 -33.68 51.56 -6.55
CA GLY A 887 -33.76 50.84 -5.27
C GLY A 887 -32.42 50.46 -4.66
N ILE A 888 -31.96 51.24 -3.68
CA ILE A 888 -31.09 50.70 -2.64
C ILE A 888 -31.96 49.73 -1.83
N GLY A 889 -31.57 48.45 -1.71
CA GLY A 889 -32.24 47.47 -0.83
C GLY A 889 -33.27 46.52 -1.47
N ILE A 890 -33.28 46.36 -2.81
CA ILE A 890 -34.14 45.34 -3.45
C ILE A 890 -33.68 43.94 -3.03
N THR A 891 -34.61 43.16 -2.46
CA THR A 891 -34.37 41.80 -1.99
C THR A 891 -35.06 40.81 -2.92
N ALA A 892 -34.27 40.00 -3.61
CA ALA A 892 -34.77 38.83 -4.34
C ALA A 892 -35.28 37.81 -3.32
N THR A 893 -36.54 37.39 -3.44
CA THR A 893 -37.21 36.47 -2.50
C THR A 893 -37.63 35.21 -3.22
N PHE A 894 -36.94 34.11 -2.96
CA PHE A 894 -37.21 32.80 -3.53
C PHE A 894 -38.10 32.02 -2.57
N THR A 895 -39.35 31.75 -2.95
CA THR A 895 -40.27 30.94 -2.13
C THR A 895 -40.58 29.63 -2.84
N GLY A 896 -40.18 28.51 -2.26
CA GLY A 896 -40.41 27.19 -2.84
C GLY A 896 -39.64 26.06 -2.17
N ASN A 897 -39.64 24.88 -2.80
CA ASN A 897 -38.87 23.73 -2.31
C ASN A 897 -37.38 23.92 -2.62
N LEU A 898 -36.52 23.70 -1.62
CA LEU A 898 -35.07 23.84 -1.77
C LEU A 898 -34.49 22.80 -2.74
N VAL A 899 -33.37 23.15 -3.37
CA VAL A 899 -32.52 22.20 -4.09
C VAL A 899 -31.52 21.60 -3.09
N THR A 900 -31.46 20.28 -2.97
CA THR A 900 -30.59 19.56 -2.02
C THR A 900 -29.72 18.48 -2.66
N ASP A 901 -30.05 18.05 -3.88
CA ASP A 901 -29.35 16.98 -4.60
C ASP A 901 -28.21 17.50 -5.48
N ASP A 902 -27.38 16.59 -5.99
CA ASP A 902 -26.40 16.87 -7.05
C ASP A 902 -27.09 17.46 -8.28
N ILE A 903 -26.50 18.52 -8.85
CA ILE A 903 -27.03 19.16 -10.06
C ILE A 903 -26.02 19.01 -11.19
N THR A 904 -26.47 18.44 -12.31
CA THR A 904 -25.69 18.35 -13.55
C THR A 904 -26.25 19.35 -14.56
N PRO A 905 -25.74 20.60 -14.59
CA PRO A 905 -26.19 21.59 -15.55
C PRO A 905 -25.78 21.20 -16.98
N ALA A 906 -26.58 21.58 -17.97
CA ALA A 906 -26.26 21.37 -19.37
C ALA A 906 -25.08 22.27 -19.78
N LEU A 907 -24.04 21.66 -20.36
CA LEU A 907 -22.86 22.34 -20.89
C LEU A 907 -22.78 22.19 -22.40
N THR A 908 -22.24 23.19 -23.08
CA THR A 908 -21.93 23.14 -24.51
C THR A 908 -20.49 23.58 -24.78
N ASN A 909 -19.94 23.09 -25.90
CA ASN A 909 -18.60 23.43 -26.40
C ASN A 909 -18.63 23.57 -27.93
N ASN A 910 -19.65 24.27 -28.45
CA ASN A 910 -19.95 24.32 -29.88
C ASN A 910 -20.00 25.77 -30.41
N GLY A 911 -19.43 26.73 -29.67
CA GLY A 911 -19.42 28.14 -29.99
C GLY A 911 -18.88 28.51 -31.38
N THR A 912 -19.51 29.52 -31.99
CA THR A 912 -19.15 30.08 -33.31
C THR A 912 -18.62 31.53 -33.23
N GLY A 913 -18.55 32.11 -32.03
CA GLY A 913 -18.28 33.54 -31.79
C GLY A 913 -16.80 33.99 -31.75
N GLY A 914 -15.84 33.11 -32.03
CA GLY A 914 -14.38 33.39 -31.90
C GLY A 914 -13.71 32.55 -30.82
N ALA A 915 -12.42 32.22 -30.98
CA ALA A 915 -11.71 31.22 -30.15
C ALA A 915 -11.65 31.58 -28.65
N GLU A 916 -11.72 32.88 -28.34
CA GLU A 916 -11.72 33.42 -26.98
C GLU A 916 -13.04 33.18 -26.21
N TYR A 917 -14.16 32.89 -26.89
CA TYR A 917 -15.49 32.73 -26.27
C TYR A 917 -16.02 31.28 -26.25
N VAL A 918 -15.43 30.38 -27.05
CA VAL A 918 -15.86 28.97 -27.16
C VAL A 918 -15.60 28.20 -25.85
N GLY A 919 -16.58 27.39 -25.45
CA GLY A 919 -16.52 26.50 -24.29
C GLY A 919 -16.85 27.15 -22.94
N TRP A 920 -17.04 28.47 -22.87
CA TRP A 920 -17.42 29.14 -21.62
C TRP A 920 -18.90 28.94 -21.29
N ASN A 921 -19.19 28.46 -20.08
CA ASN A 921 -20.55 28.19 -19.62
C ASN A 921 -20.80 28.90 -18.28
N LEU A 922 -21.89 29.67 -18.17
CA LEU A 922 -22.31 30.35 -16.94
C LEU A 922 -23.17 29.41 -16.09
N LEU A 923 -22.63 28.99 -14.95
CA LEU A 923 -23.27 28.17 -13.95
C LEU A 923 -23.61 28.98 -12.70
N GLY A 924 -24.38 28.39 -11.80
CA GLY A 924 -24.83 29.01 -10.57
C GLY A 924 -24.79 28.05 -9.39
N ASN A 925 -24.39 28.54 -8.22
CA ASN A 925 -24.53 27.77 -6.98
C ASN A 925 -26.02 27.54 -6.69
N PRO A 926 -26.53 26.29 -6.76
CA PRO A 926 -27.95 26.00 -6.63
C PRO A 926 -28.38 25.82 -5.17
N PHE A 927 -27.49 25.98 -4.19
CA PHE A 927 -27.78 25.68 -2.78
C PHE A 927 -27.97 26.95 -1.94
N THR A 928 -28.59 26.76 -0.77
CA THR A 928 -28.75 27.79 0.28
C THR A 928 -27.48 28.02 1.12
N SER A 929 -26.40 27.30 0.81
CA SER A 929 -25.07 27.41 1.43
C SER A 929 -24.01 27.69 0.37
N ALA A 930 -22.79 28.06 0.79
CA ALA A 930 -21.69 28.20 -0.14
C ALA A 930 -21.24 26.81 -0.64
N ILE A 931 -20.59 26.77 -1.80
CA ILE A 931 -19.91 25.56 -2.30
C ILE A 931 -18.41 25.82 -2.40
N LYS A 932 -17.59 24.79 -2.19
CA LYS A 932 -16.15 24.86 -2.34
C LYS A 932 -15.69 24.10 -3.58
N TRP A 933 -15.05 24.80 -4.50
CA TRP A 933 -14.50 24.21 -5.73
C TRP A 933 -13.39 23.21 -5.41
N GLY A 934 -13.45 22.02 -6.02
CA GLY A 934 -12.50 20.93 -5.78
C GLY A 934 -12.72 20.17 -4.45
N GLN A 935 -13.67 20.59 -3.61
CA GLN A 935 -14.14 19.80 -2.46
C GLN A 935 -15.39 19.02 -2.83
N GLY A 936 -15.43 17.73 -2.50
CA GLY A 936 -16.55 16.86 -2.80
C GLY A 936 -16.41 16.15 -4.13
N SER A 937 -17.48 15.49 -4.56
CA SER A 937 -17.49 14.54 -5.68
C SER A 937 -17.66 15.21 -7.05
N TRP A 938 -16.84 16.24 -7.33
CA TRP A 938 -16.88 16.95 -8.62
C TRP A 938 -16.55 15.99 -9.76
N ASN A 939 -17.51 15.78 -10.67
CA ASN A 939 -17.31 14.96 -11.86
C ASN A 939 -17.08 15.87 -13.07
N LEU A 940 -15.83 16.01 -13.51
CA LEU A 940 -15.43 16.85 -14.63
C LEU A 940 -15.08 15.96 -15.83
N THR A 941 -15.96 15.89 -16.83
CA THR A 941 -15.69 15.19 -18.09
C THR A 941 -15.62 16.20 -19.22
N ASN A 942 -14.46 16.34 -19.87
CA ASN A 942 -14.21 17.33 -20.92
C ASN A 942 -14.50 18.79 -20.47
N VAL A 943 -14.23 19.07 -19.20
CA VAL A 943 -14.30 20.40 -18.57
C VAL A 943 -12.98 20.64 -17.86
N ALA A 944 -12.43 21.85 -17.99
CA ALA A 944 -11.22 22.26 -17.29
C ALA A 944 -11.50 22.38 -15.79
N ASP A 945 -10.55 21.93 -14.95
CA ASP A 945 -10.63 22.06 -13.50
C ASP A 945 -10.22 23.48 -13.04
N GLU A 946 -11.03 24.45 -13.48
CA GLU A 946 -10.89 25.87 -13.16
C GLU A 946 -12.27 26.53 -13.02
N VAL A 947 -12.36 27.50 -12.13
CA VAL A 947 -13.58 28.30 -11.91
C VAL A 947 -13.29 29.79 -11.92
N HIS A 948 -14.21 30.55 -12.52
CA HIS A 948 -14.12 32.00 -12.65
C HIS A 948 -15.36 32.70 -12.06
N VAL A 949 -15.17 33.57 -11.08
CA VAL A 949 -16.24 34.33 -10.44
C VAL A 949 -16.10 35.81 -10.77
N TRP A 950 -17.21 36.45 -11.14
CA TRP A 950 -17.20 37.87 -11.47
C TRP A 950 -17.14 38.74 -10.21
N ASN A 951 -16.17 39.66 -10.17
CA ASN A 951 -15.94 40.58 -9.05
C ASN A 951 -15.70 42.01 -9.57
N ASN A 952 -16.77 42.82 -9.61
CA ASN A 952 -16.78 44.26 -9.89
C ASN A 952 -15.88 44.75 -11.06
N GLY A 953 -16.02 44.16 -12.26
CA GLY A 953 -15.31 44.61 -13.47
C GLY A 953 -14.21 43.67 -13.96
N SER A 954 -13.81 42.69 -13.14
CA SER A 954 -12.87 41.62 -13.49
C SER A 954 -13.36 40.25 -13.02
N TYR A 955 -12.73 39.18 -13.51
CA TYR A 955 -12.94 37.81 -13.03
C TYR A 955 -11.81 37.40 -12.09
N ILE A 956 -12.18 36.91 -10.91
CA ILE A 956 -11.27 36.19 -10.01
C ILE A 956 -11.36 34.70 -10.31
N ASN A 957 -10.24 33.98 -10.22
CA ASN A 957 -10.14 32.58 -10.62
C ASN A 957 -9.64 31.68 -9.49
N TYR A 958 -9.80 30.37 -9.65
CA TYR A 958 -9.29 29.36 -8.74
C TYR A 958 -9.08 28.03 -9.45
N THR A 959 -7.93 27.40 -9.21
CA THR A 959 -7.60 26.07 -9.69
C THR A 959 -6.54 25.43 -8.78
N GLY A 960 -6.65 24.13 -8.51
CA GLY A 960 -5.60 23.36 -7.81
C GLY A 960 -5.13 23.92 -6.46
N GLY A 961 -5.96 24.67 -5.73
CA GLY A 961 -5.60 25.29 -4.44
C GLY A 961 -5.01 26.70 -4.52
N VAL A 962 -4.94 27.30 -5.71
CA VAL A 962 -4.33 28.62 -5.96
C VAL A 962 -5.30 29.50 -6.76
N GLY A 963 -5.35 30.81 -6.43
CA GLY A 963 -6.15 31.79 -7.17
C GLY A 963 -6.68 32.91 -6.28
N ASP A 964 -7.34 33.89 -6.91
CA ASP A 964 -7.90 35.08 -6.25
C ASP A 964 -9.27 34.82 -5.60
N LEU A 965 -9.88 33.66 -5.84
CA LEU A 965 -11.05 33.19 -5.10
C LEU A 965 -10.60 32.60 -3.75
N THR A 966 -10.95 33.25 -2.65
CA THR A 966 -10.56 32.80 -1.30
C THR A 966 -11.00 31.36 -1.04
N ASP A 967 -10.03 30.45 -0.88
CA ASP A 967 -10.22 29.02 -0.57
C ASP A 967 -11.19 28.29 -1.52
N GLY A 968 -11.31 28.76 -2.77
CA GLY A 968 -12.22 28.18 -3.76
C GLY A 968 -13.72 28.35 -3.43
N ILE A 969 -14.08 29.26 -2.53
CA ILE A 969 -15.44 29.42 -2.03
C ILE A 969 -16.32 30.22 -3.01
N ILE A 970 -17.44 29.63 -3.38
CA ILE A 970 -18.50 30.25 -4.18
C ILE A 970 -19.74 30.44 -3.28
N PRO A 971 -20.10 31.70 -2.93
CA PRO A 971 -21.22 31.99 -2.03
C PRO A 971 -22.57 31.40 -2.49
N ALA A 972 -23.50 31.22 -1.56
CA ALA A 972 -24.88 30.79 -1.87
C ALA A 972 -25.48 31.64 -2.99
N GLN A 973 -26.19 31.05 -3.96
CA GLN A 973 -26.83 31.78 -5.07
C GLN A 973 -25.87 32.60 -5.99
N GLN A 974 -24.54 32.49 -5.87
CA GLN A 974 -23.56 33.17 -6.74
C GLN A 974 -23.41 32.45 -8.09
N GLY A 975 -23.40 33.20 -9.18
CA GLY A 975 -23.04 32.70 -10.51
C GLY A 975 -21.52 32.70 -10.76
N PHE A 976 -21.05 31.69 -11.51
CA PHE A 976 -19.64 31.45 -11.84
C PHE A 976 -19.50 30.81 -13.23
N PHE A 977 -18.35 30.98 -13.88
CA PHE A 977 -18.04 30.41 -15.19
C PHE A 977 -17.12 29.20 -15.08
N VAL A 978 -17.32 28.23 -15.97
CA VAL A 978 -16.45 27.07 -16.21
C VAL A 978 -16.18 26.93 -17.71
N LYS A 979 -15.10 26.21 -18.06
CA LYS A 979 -14.69 26.03 -19.45
C LYS A 979 -14.76 24.57 -19.89
N ALA A 980 -15.59 24.28 -20.87
CA ALA A 980 -15.59 23.01 -21.59
C ALA A 980 -14.40 22.95 -22.57
N ASN A 981 -13.69 21.83 -22.63
CA ASN A 981 -12.46 21.67 -23.42
C ASN A 981 -12.50 20.49 -24.42
N GLY A 982 -13.61 19.75 -24.49
CA GLY A 982 -13.82 18.65 -25.45
C GLY A 982 -15.28 18.45 -25.85
N ALA A 983 -15.56 17.46 -26.70
CA ALA A 983 -16.92 17.13 -27.12
C ALA A 983 -17.71 16.48 -25.98
N SER A 984 -19.04 16.69 -25.94
CA SER A 984 -19.92 16.16 -24.88
C SER A 984 -19.46 16.51 -23.46
N PRO A 985 -19.24 17.80 -23.14
CA PRO A 985 -18.82 18.20 -21.80
C PRO A 985 -19.91 17.89 -20.76
N SER A 986 -19.48 17.44 -19.59
CA SER A 986 -20.35 17.17 -18.45
C SER A 986 -19.68 17.58 -17.15
N LEU A 987 -20.44 18.28 -16.31
CA LEU A 987 -20.04 18.68 -14.96
C LEU A 987 -21.18 18.38 -13.99
N THR A 988 -20.87 17.81 -12.84
CA THR A 988 -21.79 17.71 -11.70
C THR A 988 -21.34 18.67 -10.61
N ILE A 989 -22.22 19.58 -10.17
CA ILE A 989 -22.07 20.39 -8.95
C ILE A 989 -22.55 19.50 -7.79
N PRO A 990 -21.64 19.00 -6.95
CA PRO A 990 -22.01 17.95 -6.02
C PRO A 990 -22.51 18.54 -4.71
N ALA A 991 -23.51 17.90 -4.11
CA ALA A 991 -24.13 18.25 -2.86
C ALA A 991 -23.14 18.28 -1.68
N ASP A 992 -22.13 17.41 -1.71
CA ASP A 992 -21.07 17.30 -0.71
C ASP A 992 -20.00 18.43 -0.80
N SER A 993 -20.08 19.31 -1.81
CA SER A 993 -19.26 20.53 -1.88
C SER A 993 -19.77 21.66 -0.98
N ARG A 994 -20.97 21.51 -0.39
CA ARG A 994 -21.60 22.53 0.46
C ARG A 994 -20.81 22.78 1.73
N VAL A 995 -20.61 24.05 2.04
CA VAL A 995 -19.92 24.53 3.24
C VAL A 995 -20.62 25.77 3.80
N HIS A 996 -20.58 25.92 5.12
CA HIS A 996 -20.91 27.20 5.72
C HIS A 996 -19.75 28.17 5.47
N SER A 997 -20.07 29.36 4.95
CA SER A 997 -19.07 30.40 4.75
C SER A 997 -19.68 31.77 5.03
N THR A 998 -18.89 32.61 5.68
CA THR A 998 -19.17 34.03 5.85
C THR A 998 -18.72 34.85 4.63
N GLN A 999 -18.14 34.20 3.62
CA GLN A 999 -17.72 34.85 2.38
C GLN A 999 -18.90 35.61 1.78
N SER A 1000 -18.73 36.93 1.72
CA SER A 1000 -19.73 37.81 1.13
C SER A 1000 -19.85 37.52 -0.36
N PHE A 1001 -21.05 37.77 -0.89
CA PHE A 1001 -21.30 37.73 -2.32
C PHE A 1001 -20.31 38.64 -3.04
N TYR A 1002 -19.71 38.17 -4.13
CA TYR A 1002 -18.68 38.94 -4.80
C TYR A 1002 -19.31 40.13 -5.52
N LYS A 1003 -19.15 41.32 -4.89
CA LYS A 1003 -19.26 42.72 -5.36
C LYS A 1003 -19.51 43.67 -4.17
N ASN A 1004 -18.46 43.96 -3.39
CA ASN A 1004 -18.48 45.04 -2.40
C ASN A 1004 -18.13 46.39 -3.05
N THR A 1005 -18.73 47.47 -2.57
CA THR A 1005 -18.35 48.87 -2.92
C THR A 1005 -16.88 49.09 -2.63
N ILE A 1006 -16.12 49.59 -3.61
CA ILE A 1006 -14.72 49.98 -3.41
C ILE A 1006 -14.75 51.31 -2.63
N SER A 1007 -14.18 51.34 -1.42
CA SER A 1007 -14.04 52.58 -0.64
C SER A 1007 -13.04 53.55 -1.31
N ASN A 1008 -13.24 54.86 -1.10
CA ASN A 1008 -12.36 55.93 -1.57
C ASN A 1008 -12.15 56.01 -3.09
N VAL A 1009 -13.21 55.89 -3.90
CA VAL A 1009 -13.15 56.07 -5.37
C VAL A 1009 -14.07 57.20 -5.82
N LEU A 1010 -13.50 58.21 -6.48
CA LEU A 1010 -14.22 59.31 -7.13
C LEU A 1010 -14.21 59.10 -8.64
N ARG A 1011 -15.39 59.06 -9.27
CA ARG A 1011 -15.57 59.06 -10.72
C ARG A 1011 -15.99 60.44 -11.20
N ILE A 1012 -15.39 60.91 -12.29
CA ILE A 1012 -15.68 62.20 -12.92
C ILE A 1012 -16.03 61.94 -14.38
N ASP A 1013 -17.28 62.17 -14.75
CA ASP A 1013 -17.77 62.09 -16.12
C ASP A 1013 -17.87 63.48 -16.73
N VAL A 1014 -17.54 63.63 -18.01
CA VAL A 1014 -17.76 64.84 -18.80
C VAL A 1014 -18.64 64.53 -20.01
N SER A 1015 -19.60 65.40 -20.27
CA SER A 1015 -20.47 65.33 -21.45
C SER A 1015 -20.61 66.70 -22.10
N ASN A 1016 -21.09 66.74 -23.33
CA ASN A 1016 -21.39 67.98 -24.04
C ASN A 1016 -22.76 67.94 -24.69
N ASP A 1017 -23.32 69.13 -24.94
CA ASP A 1017 -24.66 69.31 -25.51
C ASP A 1017 -24.72 69.21 -27.05
N ALA A 1018 -23.58 69.02 -27.72
CA ALA A 1018 -23.47 69.14 -29.17
C ALA A 1018 -23.40 67.80 -29.92
N ASN A 1019 -22.87 66.72 -29.32
CA ASN A 1019 -22.68 65.44 -30.05
C ASN A 1019 -22.81 64.16 -29.19
N ASP A 1020 -23.48 64.21 -28.04
CA ASP A 1020 -23.73 63.08 -27.11
C ASP A 1020 -22.47 62.31 -26.64
N TYR A 1021 -21.27 62.71 -27.06
CA TYR A 1021 -20.03 62.10 -26.63
C TYR A 1021 -19.73 62.45 -25.17
N THR A 1022 -19.34 61.42 -24.43
CA THR A 1022 -18.96 61.50 -23.03
C THR A 1022 -17.60 60.85 -22.82
N ASP A 1023 -16.97 61.21 -21.72
CA ASP A 1023 -15.72 60.62 -21.29
C ASP A 1023 -15.62 60.61 -19.76
N ALA A 1024 -14.78 59.74 -19.19
CA ALA A 1024 -14.66 59.59 -17.74
C ALA A 1024 -13.21 59.41 -17.27
N ALA A 1025 -12.98 59.80 -16.02
CA ALA A 1025 -11.76 59.53 -15.27
C ALA A 1025 -12.08 59.15 -13.82
N PHE A 1026 -11.19 58.37 -13.20
CA PHE A 1026 -11.33 57.90 -11.82
C PHE A 1026 -10.11 58.30 -10.98
N ILE A 1027 -10.37 58.69 -9.74
CA ILE A 1027 -9.38 58.95 -8.70
C ILE A 1027 -9.67 58.00 -7.55
N ARG A 1028 -8.66 57.26 -7.07
CA ARG A 1028 -8.81 56.31 -5.97
C ARG A 1028 -7.73 56.49 -4.92
N PHE A 1029 -8.00 56.17 -3.66
CA PHE A 1029 -6.97 56.08 -2.63
C PHE A 1029 -6.78 54.66 -2.08
N VAL A 1030 -5.54 54.17 -2.08
CA VAL A 1030 -5.15 52.81 -1.63
C VAL A 1030 -3.82 52.88 -0.88
N GLU A 1031 -3.75 52.24 0.29
CA GLU A 1031 -2.61 52.29 1.25
C GLU A 1031 -1.24 51.89 0.68
N ASN A 1032 -1.18 51.29 -0.53
CA ASN A 1032 0.05 50.85 -1.19
C ASN A 1032 0.29 51.49 -2.58
N ALA A 1033 -0.50 52.49 -2.98
CA ALA A 1033 -0.29 53.22 -4.23
C ALA A 1033 0.84 54.27 -4.09
N THR A 1034 1.44 54.67 -5.20
CA THR A 1034 2.48 55.72 -5.31
C THR A 1034 1.94 56.95 -6.07
N GLU A 1035 2.69 58.05 -6.10
CA GLU A 1035 2.32 59.22 -6.92
C GLU A 1035 2.64 59.02 -8.42
N GLY A 1036 3.26 57.90 -8.80
CA GLY A 1036 3.58 57.52 -10.18
C GLY A 1036 2.66 56.41 -10.69
N PHE A 1037 2.84 56.01 -11.96
CA PHE A 1037 2.04 54.93 -12.55
C PHE A 1037 2.26 53.58 -11.86
N ASP A 1038 1.23 53.05 -11.22
CA ASP A 1038 1.22 51.77 -10.51
C ASP A 1038 0.58 50.65 -11.36
N ASN A 1039 1.41 49.71 -11.83
CA ASN A 1039 0.93 48.58 -12.62
C ASN A 1039 -0.05 47.70 -11.82
N GLY A 1040 -1.29 47.58 -12.30
CA GLY A 1040 -2.37 46.83 -11.64
C GLY A 1040 -3.29 47.68 -10.75
N LEU A 1041 -2.98 48.96 -10.54
CA LEU A 1041 -3.82 49.92 -9.81
C LEU A 1041 -4.25 51.11 -10.68
N ASP A 1042 -3.38 51.55 -11.59
CA ASP A 1042 -3.63 52.64 -12.54
C ASP A 1042 -4.01 52.14 -13.94
N ALA A 1043 -4.64 53.01 -14.72
CA ALA A 1043 -4.94 52.77 -16.12
C ALA A 1043 -4.55 53.97 -17.00
N HIS A 1044 -3.80 53.71 -18.06
CA HIS A 1044 -3.49 54.72 -19.07
C HIS A 1044 -4.76 55.30 -19.70
N LYS A 1045 -4.70 56.59 -20.06
CA LYS A 1045 -5.74 57.23 -20.87
C LYS A 1045 -5.49 56.92 -22.34
N LEU A 1046 -6.51 56.38 -23.01
CA LEU A 1046 -6.54 56.29 -24.46
C LEU A 1046 -7.14 57.58 -25.03
N ASP A 1047 -6.57 58.09 -26.13
CA ASP A 1047 -7.11 59.28 -26.80
C ASP A 1047 -8.49 58.94 -27.42
N ASN A 1048 -9.44 59.85 -27.23
CA ASN A 1048 -10.77 59.76 -27.82
C ASN A 1048 -10.78 60.24 -29.29
N ASP A 1049 -11.90 60.04 -29.99
CA ASP A 1049 -12.14 60.71 -31.27
C ASP A 1049 -12.02 62.25 -31.12
N ALA A 1050 -11.51 62.94 -32.14
CA ALA A 1050 -11.21 64.37 -32.08
C ALA A 1050 -12.43 65.26 -31.75
N LEU A 1051 -13.66 64.76 -31.96
CA LEU A 1051 -14.90 65.48 -31.65
C LEU A 1051 -15.44 65.20 -30.24
N ALA A 1052 -14.91 64.21 -29.53
CA ALA A 1052 -15.32 63.86 -28.17
C ALA A 1052 -14.55 64.68 -27.12
N PRO A 1053 -15.17 64.99 -25.95
CA PRO A 1053 -14.41 65.51 -24.83
C PRO A 1053 -13.38 64.49 -24.35
N MET A 1054 -12.33 64.99 -23.70
CA MET A 1054 -11.35 64.15 -23.00
C MET A 1054 -11.11 64.68 -21.59
N ILE A 1055 -11.28 63.84 -20.57
CA ILE A 1055 -10.98 64.13 -19.16
C ILE A 1055 -10.08 63.05 -18.57
N TYR A 1056 -9.05 63.46 -17.83
CA TYR A 1056 -8.02 62.57 -17.29
C TYR A 1056 -7.18 63.24 -16.19
N THR A 1057 -6.40 62.47 -15.45
CA THR A 1057 -5.36 62.97 -14.52
C THR A 1057 -3.97 62.67 -15.07
N GLU A 1058 -2.94 63.31 -14.53
CA GLU A 1058 -1.55 63.11 -14.98
C GLU A 1058 -0.65 62.71 -13.81
N ALA A 1059 0.20 61.71 -14.01
CA ALA A 1059 1.28 61.31 -13.10
C ALA A 1059 2.58 61.16 -13.91
N ASN A 1060 3.62 61.94 -13.60
CA ASN A 1060 4.90 61.94 -14.31
C ASN A 1060 4.78 61.98 -15.86
N ASP A 1061 4.00 62.93 -16.39
CA ASP A 1061 3.71 63.10 -17.83
C ASP A 1061 2.91 61.95 -18.49
N VAL A 1062 2.39 61.00 -17.71
CA VAL A 1062 1.50 59.93 -18.19
C VAL A 1062 0.05 60.32 -17.93
N ARG A 1063 -0.79 60.30 -18.98
CA ARG A 1063 -2.23 60.53 -18.87
C ARG A 1063 -2.94 59.28 -18.36
N LEU A 1064 -3.79 59.42 -17.36
CA LEU A 1064 -4.46 58.31 -16.67
C LEU A 1064 -5.98 58.44 -16.72
N SER A 1065 -6.65 57.34 -17.07
CA SER A 1065 -8.10 57.18 -16.94
C SER A 1065 -8.50 56.68 -15.55
N ILE A 1066 -7.60 56.00 -14.85
CA ILE A 1066 -7.71 55.65 -13.42
C ILE A 1066 -6.38 56.00 -12.77
N ASN A 1067 -6.42 56.80 -11.70
CA ASN A 1067 -5.26 57.20 -10.91
C ASN A 1067 -5.50 56.84 -9.43
N ALA A 1068 -4.72 55.88 -8.93
CA ALA A 1068 -4.68 55.43 -7.56
C ALA A 1068 -3.55 56.17 -6.81
N LEU A 1069 -3.86 56.72 -5.64
CA LEU A 1069 -2.94 57.52 -4.83
C LEU A 1069 -2.83 56.96 -3.40
N PRO A 1070 -1.70 57.15 -2.70
CA PRO A 1070 -1.45 56.52 -1.39
C PRO A 1070 -2.48 56.90 -0.32
N SER A 1071 -2.76 58.20 -0.14
CA SER A 1071 -3.77 58.68 0.82
C SER A 1071 -4.29 60.08 0.49
N VAL A 1072 -5.48 60.39 1.00
CA VAL A 1072 -6.11 61.72 0.87
C VAL A 1072 -5.29 62.81 1.57
N ASP A 1073 -4.64 62.46 2.69
CA ASP A 1073 -3.86 63.41 3.49
C ASP A 1073 -2.56 63.81 2.78
N GLU A 1074 -1.94 62.88 2.05
CA GLU A 1074 -0.74 63.15 1.24
C GLU A 1074 -1.08 63.85 -0.08
N ASN A 1075 -2.26 63.60 -0.63
CA ASN A 1075 -2.71 64.14 -1.91
C ASN A 1075 -4.04 64.91 -1.78
N PRO A 1076 -4.05 66.05 -1.04
CA PRO A 1076 -5.28 66.77 -0.71
C PRO A 1076 -5.88 67.52 -1.91
N GLU A 1077 -5.11 67.75 -2.97
CA GLU A 1077 -5.54 68.39 -4.19
C GLU A 1077 -4.98 67.69 -5.42
N ILE A 1078 -5.85 67.31 -6.36
CA ILE A 1078 -5.50 66.49 -7.52
C ILE A 1078 -5.83 67.27 -8.80
N PRO A 1079 -4.84 67.58 -9.66
CA PRO A 1079 -5.07 68.18 -10.97
C PRO A 1079 -5.90 67.27 -11.88
N VAL A 1080 -6.88 67.84 -12.58
CA VAL A 1080 -7.70 67.15 -13.57
C VAL A 1080 -7.65 67.93 -14.88
N SER A 1081 -7.17 67.27 -15.92
CA SER A 1081 -7.05 67.83 -17.26
C SER A 1081 -8.30 67.56 -18.09
N PHE A 1082 -8.69 68.52 -18.91
CA PHE A 1082 -9.86 68.48 -19.78
C PHE A 1082 -9.57 69.10 -21.15
N THR A 1083 -9.87 68.39 -22.24
CA THR A 1083 -9.81 68.89 -23.62
C THR A 1083 -11.21 68.85 -24.25
N ALA A 1084 -11.63 69.96 -24.85
CA ALA A 1084 -12.89 70.04 -25.58
C ALA A 1084 -12.70 69.55 -27.03
N GLY A 1085 -13.54 68.62 -27.48
CA GLY A 1085 -13.58 68.17 -28.89
C GLY A 1085 -14.37 69.11 -29.81
N VAL A 1086 -15.27 69.93 -29.26
CA VAL A 1086 -16.06 70.94 -29.98
C VAL A 1086 -16.25 72.19 -29.13
N ASN A 1087 -16.56 73.34 -29.74
CA ASN A 1087 -16.90 74.55 -28.99
C ASN A 1087 -18.35 74.43 -28.49
N GLY A 1088 -18.58 74.45 -27.18
CA GLY A 1088 -19.92 74.20 -26.66
C GLY A 1088 -20.07 74.29 -25.14
N GLN A 1089 -21.24 73.88 -24.65
CA GLN A 1089 -21.51 73.73 -23.22
C GLN A 1089 -21.13 72.30 -22.81
N TYR A 1090 -20.31 72.21 -21.77
CA TYR A 1090 -19.89 70.96 -21.16
C TYR A 1090 -20.46 70.84 -19.75
N THR A 1091 -20.64 69.60 -19.32
CA THR A 1091 -21.08 69.28 -17.96
C THR A 1091 -20.16 68.23 -17.38
N ILE A 1092 -19.57 68.51 -16.21
CA ILE A 1092 -18.89 67.52 -15.38
C ILE A 1092 -19.87 67.00 -14.33
N THR A 1093 -19.96 65.69 -14.20
CA THR A 1093 -20.73 64.99 -13.16
C THR A 1093 -19.79 64.14 -12.31
N ALA A 1094 -19.82 64.32 -10.99
CA ALA A 1094 -19.04 63.52 -10.04
C ALA A 1094 -19.89 62.44 -9.35
N SER A 1095 -19.34 61.24 -9.13
CA SER A 1095 -20.01 60.13 -8.42
C SER A 1095 -19.01 59.29 -7.61
N GLY A 1096 -19.48 58.48 -6.65
CA GLY A 1096 -18.62 57.67 -5.76
C GLY A 1096 -18.14 58.40 -4.50
N MET A 1097 -18.56 59.65 -4.28
CA MET A 1097 -18.17 60.48 -3.13
C MET A 1097 -18.63 59.92 -1.79
N GLU A 1098 -19.72 59.14 -1.77
CA GLU A 1098 -20.26 58.46 -0.60
C GLU A 1098 -19.32 57.40 -0.01
N THR A 1099 -18.29 57.02 -0.77
CA THR A 1099 -17.30 56.02 -0.37
C THR A 1099 -16.11 56.60 0.41
N PHE A 1100 -16.06 57.93 0.56
CA PHE A 1100 -15.03 58.66 1.30
C PHE A 1100 -15.52 59.02 2.71
N THR A 1101 -14.62 58.99 3.69
CA THR A 1101 -14.93 59.38 5.08
C THR A 1101 -15.02 60.90 5.28
N ASN A 1102 -14.53 61.70 4.31
CA ASN A 1102 -14.51 63.16 4.38
C ASN A 1102 -15.72 63.78 3.67
N SER A 1103 -16.42 64.73 4.30
CA SER A 1103 -17.78 65.14 3.89
C SER A 1103 -17.84 66.20 2.78
N ASN A 1104 -16.71 66.81 2.38
CA ASN A 1104 -16.69 67.93 1.43
C ASN A 1104 -15.59 67.79 0.37
N ILE A 1105 -15.98 67.43 -0.85
CA ILE A 1105 -15.10 67.33 -2.03
C ILE A 1105 -15.44 68.48 -2.97
N PHE A 1106 -14.44 69.26 -3.38
CA PHE A 1106 -14.63 70.45 -4.22
C PHE A 1106 -14.01 70.30 -5.60
N LEU A 1107 -14.71 70.78 -6.63
CA LEU A 1107 -14.13 71.05 -7.96
C LEU A 1107 -13.81 72.55 -8.06
N ILE A 1108 -12.61 72.85 -8.55
CA ILE A 1108 -12.13 74.21 -8.79
C ILE A 1108 -11.85 74.34 -10.31
N ASP A 1109 -12.58 75.22 -10.99
CA ASP A 1109 -12.30 75.61 -12.37
C ASP A 1109 -11.26 76.73 -12.38
N LEU A 1110 -10.03 76.44 -12.81
CA LEU A 1110 -8.90 77.36 -12.81
C LEU A 1110 -9.04 78.47 -13.85
N LEU A 1111 -9.88 78.28 -14.88
CA LEU A 1111 -10.14 79.31 -15.90
C LEU A 1111 -11.06 80.41 -15.36
N THR A 1112 -12.07 80.04 -14.57
CA THR A 1112 -13.09 80.96 -14.05
C THR A 1112 -12.93 81.31 -12.56
N ASN A 1113 -12.04 80.61 -11.85
CA ASN A 1113 -11.94 80.57 -10.39
C ASN A 1113 -13.24 80.14 -9.67
N ALA A 1114 -14.16 79.48 -10.39
CA ALA A 1114 -15.37 78.94 -9.78
C ALA A 1114 -15.03 77.74 -8.89
N ARG A 1115 -15.63 77.70 -7.69
CA ARG A 1115 -15.50 76.60 -6.74
C ARG A 1115 -16.87 75.97 -6.50
N GLN A 1116 -17.01 74.68 -6.80
CA GLN A 1116 -18.23 73.90 -6.63
C GLN A 1116 -18.00 72.85 -5.54
N ASN A 1117 -18.88 72.80 -4.53
CA ASN A 1117 -18.93 71.67 -3.61
C ASN A 1117 -19.63 70.51 -4.35
N LEU A 1118 -18.86 69.50 -4.77
CA LEU A 1118 -19.37 68.35 -5.49
C LEU A 1118 -20.20 67.44 -4.58
N SER A 1119 -19.89 67.42 -3.27
CA SER A 1119 -20.66 66.65 -2.28
C SER A 1119 -22.08 67.20 -2.06
N GLU A 1120 -22.31 68.50 -2.31
CA GLU A 1120 -23.64 69.14 -2.23
C GLU A 1120 -24.36 69.16 -3.58
N ASN A 1121 -23.64 69.45 -4.66
CA ASN A 1121 -24.15 69.39 -6.02
C ASN A 1121 -23.07 68.84 -6.93
N SER A 1122 -23.29 67.59 -7.36
CA SER A 1122 -22.33 66.79 -8.11
C SER A 1122 -22.19 67.18 -9.58
N VAL A 1123 -23.00 68.13 -10.06
CA VAL A 1123 -23.04 68.54 -11.46
C VAL A 1123 -22.54 69.98 -11.61
N TYR A 1124 -21.52 70.16 -12.46
CA TYR A 1124 -20.92 71.45 -12.79
C TYR A 1124 -20.94 71.68 -14.30
N SER A 1125 -21.70 72.68 -14.77
CA SER A 1125 -21.77 73.05 -16.18
C SER A 1125 -20.93 74.28 -16.49
N TYR A 1126 -20.22 74.26 -17.61
CA TYR A 1126 -19.31 75.32 -18.05
C TYR A 1126 -19.24 75.39 -19.58
N ARG A 1127 -18.65 76.47 -20.11
CA ARG A 1127 -18.34 76.58 -21.55
C ARG A 1127 -16.88 76.28 -21.80
N ALA A 1128 -16.59 75.60 -22.90
CA ALA A 1128 -15.23 75.35 -23.34
C ALA A 1128 -15.08 75.47 -24.85
N THR A 1129 -13.85 75.75 -25.28
CA THR A 1129 -13.45 75.78 -26.69
C THR A 1129 -12.32 74.79 -26.97
N VAL A 1130 -12.20 74.33 -28.22
CA VAL A 1130 -11.13 73.40 -28.65
C VAL A 1130 -9.72 73.97 -28.52
N THR A 1131 -9.59 75.26 -28.16
CA THR A 1131 -8.33 75.97 -27.90
C THR A 1131 -8.05 76.22 -26.42
N ASP A 1132 -8.93 75.79 -25.51
CA ASP A 1132 -8.74 75.93 -24.07
C ASP A 1132 -7.52 75.11 -23.59
N ASN A 1133 -6.83 75.58 -22.55
CA ASN A 1133 -5.74 74.83 -21.94
C ASN A 1133 -6.29 73.57 -21.27
N ALA A 1134 -5.62 72.43 -21.50
CA ALA A 1134 -6.00 71.15 -20.93
C ALA A 1134 -5.99 71.16 -19.38
N ALA A 1135 -5.06 71.86 -18.74
CA ALA A 1135 -4.97 71.93 -17.27
C ALA A 1135 -6.00 72.92 -16.68
N ARG A 1136 -7.28 72.55 -16.72
CA ARG A 1136 -8.40 73.44 -16.34
C ARG A 1136 -8.97 73.19 -14.94
N PHE A 1137 -8.97 71.96 -14.45
CA PHE A 1137 -9.69 71.61 -13.22
C PHE A 1137 -8.75 71.09 -12.12
N LYS A 1138 -9.22 71.21 -10.88
CA LYS A 1138 -8.60 70.58 -9.71
C LYS A 1138 -9.67 70.06 -8.77
N ILE A 1139 -9.46 68.88 -8.21
CA ILE A 1139 -10.31 68.30 -7.16
C ILE A 1139 -9.61 68.47 -5.81
N SER A 1140 -10.33 68.99 -4.82
CA SER A 1140 -9.82 69.21 -3.46
C SER A 1140 -10.59 68.39 -2.45
N PHE A 1141 -9.85 67.59 -1.67
CA PHE A 1141 -10.35 66.78 -0.55
C PHE A 1141 -10.04 67.39 0.83
N ALA A 1142 -9.33 68.52 0.89
CA ALA A 1142 -9.01 69.19 2.15
C ALA A 1142 -10.27 69.65 2.91
N SER A 1143 -10.38 69.28 4.19
CA SER A 1143 -11.42 69.74 5.12
C SER A 1143 -11.18 71.19 5.55
N VAL A 1144 -12.25 71.99 5.60
CA VAL A 1144 -12.22 73.38 6.12
C VAL A 1144 -13.08 73.45 7.38
N GLY A 1145 -12.48 73.31 8.56
CA GLY A 1145 -13.14 73.50 9.86
C GLY A 1145 -12.63 72.59 10.98
N VAL A 1146 -12.50 73.12 12.20
CA VAL A 1146 -11.99 72.43 13.40
C VAL A 1146 -13.10 71.59 14.04
N GLU A 1147 -12.90 70.27 14.19
CA GLU A 1147 -13.82 69.38 14.93
C GLU A 1147 -13.63 69.50 16.46
N GLU A 1148 -14.71 69.78 17.21
CA GLU A 1148 -14.74 69.80 18.68
C GLU A 1148 -15.23 68.45 19.24
N ASN A 1149 -14.35 67.67 19.87
CA ASN A 1149 -14.76 66.54 20.72
C ASN A 1149 -15.22 67.06 22.10
N GLN A 1150 -16.55 67.09 22.32
CA GLN A 1150 -17.17 67.61 23.54
C GLN A 1150 -16.77 66.80 24.79
N LEU A 1151 -15.95 67.39 25.66
CA LEU A 1151 -15.70 66.87 27.02
C LEU A 1151 -16.99 66.91 27.85
N GLN A 1152 -17.47 65.75 28.35
CA GLN A 1152 -18.64 65.66 29.22
C GLN A 1152 -18.29 65.93 30.70
N ASN A 1153 -19.23 66.49 31.46
CA ASN A 1153 -19.15 66.76 32.91
C ASN A 1153 -18.19 67.87 33.40
N ILE A 1154 -17.77 68.80 32.52
CA ILE A 1154 -17.02 70.01 32.94
C ILE A 1154 -17.97 71.21 33.07
N GLY A 1155 -17.98 71.87 34.23
CA GLY A 1155 -18.79 73.07 34.48
C GLY A 1155 -18.01 74.34 34.14
N ILE A 1156 -18.56 75.23 33.30
CA ILE A 1156 -17.95 76.52 32.95
C ILE A 1156 -19.01 77.61 33.15
N TYR A 1157 -18.80 78.51 34.12
CA TYR A 1157 -19.72 79.61 34.43
C TYR A 1157 -19.00 80.82 35.05
N ALA A 1158 -19.69 81.94 35.22
CA ALA A 1158 -19.15 83.12 35.90
C ALA A 1158 -19.87 83.36 37.23
N ALA A 1159 -19.11 83.71 38.28
CA ALA A 1159 -19.63 84.04 39.60
C ALA A 1159 -18.67 85.00 40.34
N ASN A 1160 -19.22 85.99 41.05
CA ASN A 1160 -18.49 86.91 41.93
C ASN A 1160 -17.25 87.60 41.31
N GLY A 1161 -17.28 87.96 40.03
CA GLY A 1161 -16.17 88.61 39.33
C GLY A 1161 -15.11 87.65 38.78
N PHE A 1162 -15.36 86.34 38.83
CA PHE A 1162 -14.48 85.31 38.31
C PHE A 1162 -15.18 84.41 37.30
N ILE A 1163 -14.40 83.84 36.39
CA ILE A 1163 -14.77 82.67 35.60
C ILE A 1163 -14.41 81.43 36.43
N VAL A 1164 -15.37 80.54 36.64
CA VAL A 1164 -15.21 79.31 37.40
C VAL A 1164 -15.25 78.12 36.45
N LEU A 1165 -14.21 77.28 36.54
CA LEU A 1165 -14.06 76.02 35.81
C LEU A 1165 -14.13 74.88 36.82
N GLN A 1166 -15.09 73.99 36.66
CA GLN A 1166 -15.34 72.87 37.57
C GLN A 1166 -14.94 71.56 36.88
N PHE A 1167 -13.88 70.94 37.37
CA PHE A 1167 -13.40 69.65 36.91
C PHE A 1167 -13.80 68.54 37.87
N PRO A 1168 -14.32 67.41 37.37
CA PRO A 1168 -14.62 66.25 38.21
C PRO A 1168 -13.34 65.56 38.73
N ASP A 1169 -12.26 65.58 37.93
CA ASP A 1169 -10.97 64.96 38.23
C ASP A 1169 -9.81 65.93 37.96
N GLU A 1170 -8.59 65.60 38.39
CA GLU A 1170 -7.40 66.44 38.17
C GLU A 1170 -7.11 66.53 36.67
N THR A 1171 -7.20 67.74 36.11
CA THR A 1171 -7.13 67.96 34.66
C THR A 1171 -6.08 69.01 34.32
N ASP A 1172 -5.16 68.68 33.41
CA ASP A 1172 -4.31 69.64 32.71
C ASP A 1172 -5.09 70.23 31.54
N ALA A 1173 -5.27 71.55 31.50
CA ALA A 1173 -6.08 72.21 30.48
C ALA A 1173 -5.48 73.56 30.04
N LEU A 1174 -5.60 73.86 28.74
CA LEU A 1174 -5.39 75.20 28.21
C LEU A 1174 -6.73 75.91 28.06
N VAL A 1175 -6.89 77.05 28.73
CA VAL A 1175 -8.10 77.87 28.70
C VAL A 1175 -7.88 79.08 27.81
N SER A 1176 -8.81 79.35 26.90
CA SER A 1176 -8.84 80.56 26.06
C SER A 1176 -10.16 81.29 26.26
N VAL A 1177 -10.10 82.56 26.66
CA VAL A 1177 -11.27 83.43 26.82
C VAL A 1177 -11.29 84.44 25.69
N VAL A 1178 -12.37 84.47 24.92
CA VAL A 1178 -12.51 85.28 23.71
C VAL A 1178 -13.82 86.07 23.81
N ASN A 1179 -13.84 87.34 23.42
CA ASN A 1179 -15.12 88.07 23.32
C ASN A 1179 -15.93 87.59 22.10
N ILE A 1180 -17.21 87.97 22.02
CA ILE A 1180 -18.07 87.52 20.90
C ILE A 1180 -17.65 88.06 19.52
N GLY A 1181 -16.77 89.05 19.47
CA GLY A 1181 -16.14 89.56 18.25
C GLY A 1181 -14.90 88.78 17.82
N GLY A 1182 -14.52 87.71 18.54
CA GLY A 1182 -13.37 86.86 18.21
C GLY A 1182 -12.02 87.35 18.75
N GLN A 1183 -11.96 88.45 19.49
CA GLN A 1183 -10.71 88.89 20.13
C GLN A 1183 -10.41 88.05 21.37
N VAL A 1184 -9.22 87.45 21.41
CA VAL A 1184 -8.70 86.71 22.57
C VAL A 1184 -8.37 87.69 23.70
N ILE A 1185 -9.04 87.55 24.83
CA ILE A 1185 -8.80 88.37 26.03
C ILE A 1185 -7.56 87.85 26.76
N PHE A 1186 -7.50 86.54 27.00
CA PHE A 1186 -6.29 85.87 27.48
C PHE A 1186 -6.34 84.36 27.22
N ARG A 1187 -5.16 83.73 27.32
CA ARG A 1187 -4.99 82.28 27.38
C ARG A 1187 -4.15 81.89 28.60
N LYS A 1188 -4.53 80.81 29.28
CA LYS A 1188 -3.83 80.34 30.48
C LYS A 1188 -3.87 78.83 30.59
N ALA A 1189 -2.72 78.22 30.83
CA ALA A 1189 -2.63 76.82 31.21
C ALA A 1189 -2.96 76.66 32.69
N ILE A 1190 -3.77 75.67 33.03
CA ILE A 1190 -4.20 75.36 34.39
C ILE A 1190 -4.07 73.87 34.65
N LYS A 1191 -3.82 73.53 35.92
CA LYS A 1191 -3.82 72.17 36.44
C LYS A 1191 -4.53 72.14 37.79
N GLY A 1192 -5.46 71.23 37.98
CA GLY A 1192 -6.10 71.02 39.28
C GLY A 1192 -7.43 70.26 39.19
N MET A 1193 -8.03 70.00 40.35
CA MET A 1193 -9.31 69.28 40.51
C MET A 1193 -10.32 70.18 41.25
N GLY A 1194 -11.61 70.05 40.95
CA GLY A 1194 -12.67 70.86 41.55
C GLY A 1194 -12.84 72.24 40.89
N ASN A 1195 -13.19 73.27 41.66
CA ASN A 1195 -13.47 74.62 41.14
C ASN A 1195 -12.19 75.47 41.05
N ILE A 1196 -11.75 75.77 39.83
CA ILE A 1196 -10.65 76.70 39.55
C ILE A 1196 -11.24 78.04 39.15
N GLN A 1197 -10.82 79.11 39.84
CA GLN A 1197 -11.26 80.48 39.57
C GLN A 1197 -10.21 81.25 38.77
N LEU A 1198 -10.66 81.93 37.71
CA LEU A 1198 -9.87 82.80 36.86
C LEU A 1198 -10.47 84.20 36.90
N ASP A 1199 -9.63 85.24 36.93
CA ASP A 1199 -10.09 86.62 36.87
C ASP A 1199 -10.97 86.85 35.63
N ALA A 1200 -12.18 87.37 35.84
CA ALA A 1200 -13.05 87.67 34.71
C ALA A 1200 -12.63 88.99 34.04
N PRO A 1201 -12.91 89.15 32.73
CA PRO A 1201 -12.63 90.40 32.03
C PRO A 1201 -13.32 91.60 32.70
N ALA A 1202 -12.65 92.76 32.76
CA ALA A 1202 -13.13 93.96 33.47
C ALA A 1202 -14.40 94.59 32.87
N THR A 1203 -14.82 94.19 31.67
CA THR A 1203 -16.02 94.66 30.98
C THR A 1203 -17.10 93.58 30.96
N ALA A 1204 -18.30 93.95 31.40
CA ALA A 1204 -19.49 93.09 31.34
C ALA A 1204 -19.81 92.70 29.88
N GLY A 1205 -20.09 91.43 29.63
CA GLY A 1205 -20.34 90.92 28.28
C GLY A 1205 -20.38 89.40 28.17
N ILE A 1206 -20.72 88.91 26.98
CA ILE A 1206 -20.68 87.47 26.66
C ILE A 1206 -19.29 87.13 26.13
N TYR A 1207 -18.66 86.14 26.76
CA TYR A 1207 -17.37 85.59 26.36
C TYR A 1207 -17.51 84.12 25.98
N LEU A 1208 -16.76 83.69 24.98
CA LEU A 1208 -16.55 82.29 24.63
C LEU A 1208 -15.33 81.79 25.41
N ILE A 1209 -15.55 80.76 26.21
CA ILE A 1209 -14.49 80.13 27.00
C ILE A 1209 -14.28 78.75 26.42
N THR A 1210 -13.14 78.58 25.77
CA THR A 1210 -12.70 77.32 25.17
C THR A 1210 -11.70 76.68 26.11
N LEU A 1211 -11.94 75.41 26.40
CA LEU A 1211 -11.09 74.58 27.23
C LEU A 1211 -10.58 73.40 26.40
N THR A 1212 -9.27 73.28 26.28
CA THR A 1212 -8.61 72.21 25.52
C THR A 1212 -7.79 71.35 26.48
N THR A 1213 -8.02 70.04 26.44
CA THR A 1213 -7.27 69.02 27.17
C THR A 1213 -6.82 67.93 26.20
N ASP A 1214 -5.98 67.00 26.65
CA ASP A 1214 -5.57 65.85 25.85
C ASP A 1214 -6.74 64.93 25.46
N ALA A 1215 -7.85 65.00 26.20
CA ALA A 1215 -9.05 64.19 25.97
C ALA A 1215 -10.11 64.85 25.07
N GLY A 1216 -9.95 66.15 24.71
CA GLY A 1216 -10.90 66.86 23.86
C GLY A 1216 -10.93 68.36 24.06
N THR A 1217 -11.83 69.04 23.34
CA THR A 1217 -12.03 70.50 23.45
C THR A 1217 -13.51 70.80 23.67
N THR A 1218 -13.82 71.67 24.64
CA THR A 1218 -15.18 72.16 24.87
C THR A 1218 -15.21 73.67 24.92
N THR A 1219 -16.18 74.27 24.22
CA THR A 1219 -16.41 75.72 24.25
C THR A 1219 -17.77 76.03 24.88
N ARG A 1220 -17.80 77.01 25.79
CA ARG A 1220 -19.04 77.49 26.43
C ARG A 1220 -19.14 79.01 26.35
N LYS A 1221 -20.36 79.50 26.06
CA LYS A 1221 -20.71 80.91 26.16
C LYS A 1221 -21.01 81.24 27.62
N VAL A 1222 -20.28 82.18 28.20
CA VAL A 1222 -20.44 82.62 29.59
C VAL A 1222 -20.68 84.11 29.61
N PHE A 1223 -21.75 84.53 30.31
CA PHE A 1223 -22.01 85.94 30.55
C PHE A 1223 -21.32 86.38 31.84
N VAL A 1224 -20.37 87.31 31.72
CA VAL A 1224 -19.71 87.97 32.86
C VAL A 1224 -20.42 89.30 33.09
N LYS A 1225 -20.93 89.49 34.31
CA LYS A 1225 -21.75 90.65 34.69
C LYS A 1225 -20.91 91.81 35.21
#